data_AF-A0A7V5SL71-F1
#
_entry.id   AF-A0A7V5SL71-F1
#
_cell.length_a   1.000
_cell.length_b   1.000
_cell.length_c   1.000
_cell.angle_alpha   90.00
_cell.angle_beta   90.00
_cell.angle_gamma   90.00
#
_symmetry.space_group_name_H-M   'P 1'
#
loop_
_entity.id
_entity.type
_entity.pdbx_description
1 polymer ?
#
loop_
_entity_poly.entity_id
_entity_poly.type
_entity_poly.pdbx_seq_one_letter_code
_entity_poly.pdbx_strand_id
1 'polypeptide(L)'
;MEPGSDLRWAPACSPPSAPGRAELPPAGCTADPARGNCVQFRRWARRCWHSAARASDPAGIAGDNTAAGVFAAWLRAELAAASRHPHGVDGAGSVLSAGAPRGPTVRALFGHGHALAQPLQRQASQRQFCIGPCHRRSALPASHQRPLQPHADGIGMVWAHSRRLRHCLAGSCPALQHGDCLLAAAGGTLTAPSRLAGTPLSMRASAAAAIALYGLTLFAQEPPVLLRDLRIYGGTDETAPPILQLPSEEAPLEAPGYPFVTLELDVESPLPPALLARLVHCRPDWQESQNVFLAFGLAGTTLFSWESAPAPSSFYTYRGRLRLPNAQLSVPYAGNWKVLLYDARAPTTPLAEARFFAVKPAAECRVTVYADLYTASPGVSPAAVTVEAWVRPLSARRTDRRLHTVVFYRNHRWCEPYVVTQDARIADTRQLYSTGYRSSISGMLPAGKLFRVEQLPAQNEYRVLDLSNPAQFPPGAAQPIRLPMADLRRRGNFWEFADDGALRSAHLPPHLQDYIPVEFILDPEGAPPSAQELFLVGSFNHWCPSAQWQLAWDEQEGVYRLRQLLRRGRHNYLYATGRLNADTRQVEALDFTEWEGNTTAARHTFFAFVYYLEPDFGGYDALIAVGAASIYGPLRR
;
A
#
# COMPACT_ATOMS: atom_id res chain seq x y z
N MET A 1 1.17 -8.31 71.53
CA MET A 1 1.73 -9.46 72.26
C MET A 1 2.08 -10.51 71.23
N GLU A 2 3.33 -10.98 71.24
CA GLU A 2 3.73 -12.30 70.72
C GLU A 2 3.66 -13.32 71.89
N PRO A 3 3.87 -14.66 71.74
CA PRO A 3 4.76 -15.38 70.80
C PRO A 3 4.09 -16.53 69.98
N GLY A 4 4.77 -17.28 69.10
CA GLY A 4 6.14 -17.13 68.55
C GLY A 4 6.75 -18.47 68.02
N SER A 5 8.05 -18.41 67.65
CA SER A 5 9.04 -19.49 67.33
C SER A 5 8.76 -20.49 66.17
N ASP A 6 9.73 -21.00 65.38
CA ASP A 6 11.13 -20.69 64.95
C ASP A 6 11.33 -21.47 63.61
N LEU A 7 12.38 -21.48 62.76
CA LEU A 7 13.82 -21.13 62.72
C LEU A 7 14.09 -20.18 61.50
N ARG A 8 15.24 -19.54 61.18
CA ARG A 8 16.72 -19.69 61.28
C ARG A 8 17.40 -20.53 60.17
N TRP A 9 18.57 -20.16 59.59
CA TRP A 9 19.46 -18.96 59.58
C TRP A 9 20.42 -19.07 58.34
N ALA A 10 20.89 -18.02 57.62
CA ALA A 10 21.88 -16.93 57.89
C ALA A 10 23.33 -17.22 57.28
N PRO A 11 24.39 -16.35 57.34
CA PRO A 11 24.98 -15.80 56.09
C PRO A 11 26.54 -15.57 55.95
N ALA A 12 26.99 -15.14 54.75
CA ALA A 12 28.09 -14.19 54.41
C ALA A 12 29.63 -14.53 54.42
N CYS A 13 30.40 -13.69 53.70
CA CYS A 13 31.87 -13.42 53.68
C CYS A 13 32.83 -14.21 52.74
N SER A 14 34.08 -13.72 52.57
CA SER A 14 34.82 -13.62 51.27
C SER A 14 36.31 -14.12 51.24
N PRO A 15 37.00 -14.20 50.05
CA PRO A 15 38.25 -14.97 49.84
C PRO A 15 39.55 -14.17 49.45
N PRO A 16 40.77 -14.79 49.47
CA PRO A 16 42.03 -14.17 49.00
C PRO A 16 42.95 -14.98 48.03
N SER A 17 43.57 -14.28 47.04
CA SER A 17 44.87 -14.56 46.35
C SER A 17 45.02 -15.80 45.43
N ALA A 18 45.95 -15.91 44.46
CA ALA A 18 47.11 -15.12 43.98
C ALA A 18 47.36 -15.44 42.46
N PRO A 19 48.49 -15.12 41.76
CA PRO A 19 49.67 -14.28 42.00
C PRO A 19 49.91 -13.25 40.84
N GLY A 20 51.12 -13.13 40.24
CA GLY A 20 51.30 -12.54 38.89
C GLY A 20 52.72 -12.07 38.46
N ARG A 21 52.85 -10.74 38.23
CA ARG A 21 53.99 -9.91 37.74
C ARG A 21 54.42 -9.97 36.25
N ALA A 22 54.38 -8.80 35.60
CA ALA A 22 55.46 -8.11 34.84
C ALA A 22 54.82 -6.99 33.96
N GLU A 23 54.80 -5.71 34.38
CA GLU A 23 55.78 -4.62 34.13
C GLU A 23 55.55 -3.80 32.83
N LEU A 24 55.85 -2.49 32.90
CA LEU A 24 55.55 -1.43 31.90
C LEU A 24 56.84 -0.87 31.25
N PRO A 25 56.76 -0.22 30.08
CA PRO A 25 57.02 1.24 30.00
C PRO A 25 56.10 1.98 28.98
N PRO A 26 56.25 3.31 28.71
CA PRO A 26 55.09 4.18 28.41
C PRO A 26 55.10 4.98 27.08
N ALA A 27 53.99 5.71 26.88
CA ALA A 27 53.75 6.98 26.14
C ALA A 27 54.71 7.46 25.00
N GLY A 28 54.13 7.83 23.84
CA GLY A 28 54.78 8.79 22.92
C GLY A 28 54.24 8.88 21.48
N CYS A 29 53.79 10.08 21.09
CA CYS A 29 53.90 10.76 19.77
C CYS A 29 53.70 10.03 18.42
N THR A 30 52.75 10.58 17.63
CA THR A 30 52.85 10.96 16.19
C THR A 30 52.87 9.92 15.04
N ALA A 31 52.32 10.39 13.90
CA ALA A 31 52.61 10.02 12.50
C ALA A 31 51.84 8.85 11.82
N ASP A 32 50.93 9.24 10.92
CA ASP A 32 50.65 8.63 9.60
C ASP A 32 51.93 8.77 8.70
N PRO A 33 52.20 8.00 7.60
CA PRO A 33 51.22 7.26 6.81
C PRO A 33 51.65 5.93 6.10
N ALA A 34 50.64 5.30 5.47
CA ALA A 34 50.67 4.64 4.14
C ALA A 34 51.41 3.29 3.86
N ARG A 35 50.74 2.51 2.97
CA ARG A 35 51.18 1.35 2.14
C ARG A 35 51.48 0.01 2.84
N GLY A 36 51.00 -1.09 2.22
CA GLY A 36 51.56 -2.43 2.47
C GLY A 36 50.65 -3.63 2.17
N ASN A 37 50.28 -3.89 0.91
CA ASN A 37 49.70 -5.18 0.54
C ASN A 37 50.75 -6.31 0.70
N CYS A 38 50.36 -7.47 1.24
CA CYS A 38 50.93 -8.73 0.78
C CYS A 38 49.98 -9.92 0.98
N VAL A 39 50.17 -10.96 0.17
CA VAL A 39 49.32 -12.16 0.02
C VAL A 39 50.14 -13.42 0.30
N GLN A 40 49.48 -14.58 0.40
CA GLN A 40 49.98 -15.97 0.62
C GLN A 40 49.82 -16.41 2.10
N PHE A 41 49.52 -17.68 2.43
CA PHE A 41 50.04 -18.92 1.84
C PHE A 41 49.03 -20.09 1.61
N ARG A 42 49.19 -20.71 0.43
CA ARG A 42 49.01 -22.12 -0.02
C ARG A 42 47.91 -23.07 0.54
N ARG A 43 47.38 -23.84 -0.41
CA ARG A 43 46.59 -25.08 -0.26
C ARG A 43 47.36 -26.22 0.42
N TRP A 44 46.64 -27.14 1.07
CA TRP A 44 46.96 -28.58 1.13
C TRP A 44 45.77 -29.41 0.59
N ALA A 45 45.96 -30.70 0.29
CA ALA A 45 45.16 -31.39 -0.74
C ALA A 45 44.36 -32.64 -0.30
N ARG A 46 43.38 -32.98 -1.14
CA ARG A 46 42.38 -34.07 -1.02
C ARG A 46 43.01 -35.48 -1.14
N ARG A 47 42.47 -36.48 -0.43
CA ARG A 47 41.68 -37.63 -0.98
C ARG A 47 41.53 -38.82 0.01
N CYS A 48 40.30 -39.31 0.13
CA CYS A 48 39.92 -40.69 0.50
C CYS A 48 38.56 -41.01 -0.18
N TRP A 49 38.17 -42.28 -0.40
CA TRP A 49 37.17 -42.63 -1.42
C TRP A 49 36.50 -44.03 -1.26
N HIS A 50 35.16 -44.07 -1.25
CA HIS A 50 34.26 -45.26 -1.25
C HIS A 50 34.34 -46.20 -0.01
N SER A 51 33.28 -46.91 0.42
CA SER A 51 32.08 -47.49 -0.24
C SER A 51 30.81 -47.36 0.66
N ALA A 52 29.59 -47.83 0.35
CA ALA A 52 29.08 -48.81 -0.62
C ALA A 52 27.68 -48.48 -1.18
N ALA A 53 27.09 -49.36 -1.99
CA ALA A 53 25.80 -49.19 -2.70
C ALA A 53 25.10 -50.56 -2.95
N ARG A 54 23.94 -50.54 -3.66
CA ARG A 54 22.92 -51.62 -3.90
C ARG A 54 21.87 -51.68 -2.77
N ALA A 55 20.56 -51.92 -3.00
CA ALA A 55 19.74 -52.03 -4.22
C ALA A 55 18.33 -51.41 -3.91
N SER A 56 17.26 -51.42 -4.71
CA SER A 56 16.88 -52.12 -5.96
C SER A 56 15.67 -51.44 -6.62
N ASP A 57 15.56 -51.43 -7.95
CA ASP A 57 14.28 -51.27 -8.67
C ASP A 57 13.40 -52.55 -8.52
N PRO A 58 12.08 -52.47 -8.77
CA PRO A 58 11.61 -53.04 -10.04
C PRO A 58 10.41 -52.36 -10.71
N ALA A 59 10.33 -52.54 -12.04
CA ALA A 59 9.14 -52.65 -12.91
C ALA A 59 8.01 -51.59 -12.82
N GLY A 60 7.72 -50.95 -13.95
CA GLY A 60 6.57 -50.05 -14.10
C GLY A 60 5.28 -50.73 -14.58
N ILE A 61 4.17 -50.00 -14.46
CA ILE A 61 2.88 -50.29 -15.12
C ILE A 61 2.44 -49.01 -15.85
N ALA A 62 2.15 -49.12 -17.15
CA ALA A 62 1.43 -48.08 -17.88
C ALA A 62 -0.09 -48.31 -17.73
N GLY A 63 -0.86 -47.26 -17.51
CA GLY A 63 -2.32 -47.34 -17.39
C GLY A 63 -2.98 -45.97 -17.44
N ASP A 64 -3.93 -45.80 -18.36
CA ASP A 64 -4.60 -44.52 -18.62
C ASP A 64 -5.58 -44.13 -17.51
N ASN A 65 -5.24 -43.09 -16.75
CA ASN A 65 -6.15 -42.46 -15.79
C ASN A 65 -6.91 -41.29 -16.42
N THR A 66 -7.86 -41.60 -17.30
CA THR A 66 -8.85 -40.61 -17.76
C THR A 66 -9.87 -40.32 -16.65
N ALA A 67 -10.21 -39.05 -16.43
CA ALA A 67 -10.98 -38.59 -15.28
C ALA A 67 -12.40 -39.22 -15.15
N ALA A 68 -12.94 -39.79 -16.23
CA ALA A 68 -14.23 -40.47 -16.24
C ALA A 68 -14.27 -41.74 -15.35
N GLY A 69 -13.14 -42.45 -15.21
CA GLY A 69 -13.09 -43.72 -14.46
C GLY A 69 -13.38 -43.57 -12.97
N VAL A 70 -12.85 -42.51 -12.34
CA VAL A 70 -12.99 -42.25 -10.90
C VAL A 70 -14.45 -41.90 -10.54
N PHE A 71 -15.12 -41.10 -11.39
CA PHE A 71 -16.52 -40.71 -11.18
C PHE A 71 -17.47 -41.92 -11.22
N ALA A 72 -17.22 -42.87 -12.13
CA ALA A 72 -17.98 -44.12 -12.26
C ALA A 72 -17.69 -45.17 -11.16
N ALA A 73 -16.70 -44.93 -10.30
CA ALA A 73 -16.45 -45.71 -9.07
C ALA A 73 -17.19 -45.09 -7.88
N TRP A 74 -17.13 -43.76 -7.72
CA TRP A 74 -17.80 -43.01 -6.65
C TRP A 74 -19.33 -43.20 -6.69
N LEU A 75 -19.96 -43.02 -7.85
CA LEU A 75 -21.42 -43.15 -8.02
C LEU A 75 -21.96 -44.55 -7.66
N ARG A 76 -21.12 -45.59 -7.70
CA ARG A 76 -21.49 -46.96 -7.32
C ARG A 76 -21.38 -47.23 -5.81
N ALA A 77 -20.69 -46.39 -5.05
CA ALA A 77 -20.63 -46.50 -3.59
C ALA A 77 -21.89 -45.94 -2.92
N GLU A 78 -22.37 -44.77 -3.37
CA GLU A 78 -23.52 -44.10 -2.72
C GLU A 78 -24.85 -44.83 -2.95
N LEU A 79 -25.05 -45.41 -4.14
CA LEU A 79 -26.23 -46.24 -4.43
C LEU A 79 -26.30 -47.53 -3.59
N ALA A 80 -25.19 -48.00 -3.02
CA ALA A 80 -25.17 -49.17 -2.13
C ALA A 80 -25.53 -48.85 -0.67
N ALA A 81 -25.49 -47.57 -0.27
CA ALA A 81 -25.74 -47.13 1.11
C ALA A 81 -27.22 -46.88 1.43
N ALA A 82 -28.06 -46.65 0.41
CA ALA A 82 -29.44 -46.16 0.56
C ALA A 82 -30.50 -47.24 0.89
N SER A 83 -30.12 -48.48 1.21
CA SER A 83 -31.07 -49.58 1.42
C SER A 83 -30.74 -50.51 2.60
N ARG A 84 -31.15 -50.12 3.82
CA ARG A 84 -31.38 -51.04 4.96
C ARG A 84 -32.18 -50.42 6.11
N HIS A 85 -33.50 -50.64 6.11
CA HIS A 85 -34.35 -50.57 7.31
C HIS A 85 -34.63 -51.99 7.82
N PRO A 86 -34.80 -52.17 9.15
CA PRO A 86 -35.63 -53.23 9.70
C PRO A 86 -36.74 -52.68 10.64
N HIS A 87 -37.93 -53.29 10.60
CA HIS A 87 -38.96 -53.18 11.65
C HIS A 87 -38.54 -54.06 12.87
N GLY A 88 -38.91 -53.74 14.12
CA GLY A 88 -40.18 -54.13 14.75
C GLY A 88 -39.95 -55.29 15.76
N VAL A 89 -40.77 -55.58 16.79
CA VAL A 89 -42.02 -54.99 17.32
C VAL A 89 -42.13 -55.33 18.85
N ASP A 90 -43.06 -54.69 19.58
CA ASP A 90 -43.68 -55.08 20.89
C ASP A 90 -42.85 -55.07 22.20
N GLY A 91 -43.40 -54.69 23.37
CA GLY A 91 -44.73 -54.10 23.66
C GLY A 91 -45.12 -53.95 25.16
N ALA A 92 -46.30 -53.34 25.40
CA ALA A 92 -47.17 -53.32 26.62
C ALA A 92 -46.88 -52.41 27.87
N GLY A 93 -47.96 -51.81 28.41
CA GLY A 93 -48.11 -51.18 29.76
C GLY A 93 -48.00 -49.62 29.81
N SER A 94 -49.00 -48.75 30.08
CA SER A 94 -50.10 -48.65 31.08
C SER A 94 -49.63 -48.19 32.50
N VAL A 95 -50.19 -47.19 33.22
CA VAL A 95 -51.37 -46.30 33.03
C VAL A 95 -51.38 -45.12 34.08
N LEU A 96 -52.24 -44.07 33.92
CA LEU A 96 -52.62 -42.99 34.89
C LEU A 96 -51.52 -41.97 35.32
N SER A 97 -51.80 -40.73 35.81
CA SER A 97 -52.94 -39.79 35.65
C SER A 97 -52.68 -38.38 36.26
N ALA A 98 -53.22 -37.32 35.61
CA ALA A 98 -53.71 -36.04 36.16
C ALA A 98 -52.81 -35.10 37.03
N GLY A 99 -52.92 -33.76 36.81
CA GLY A 99 -52.41 -32.76 37.76
C GLY A 99 -52.11 -31.35 37.21
N ALA A 100 -53.12 -30.48 37.08
CA ALA A 100 -52.97 -29.02 36.96
C ALA A 100 -53.86 -28.35 38.04
N PRO A 101 -53.61 -27.10 38.48
CA PRO A 101 -54.30 -25.98 37.81
C PRO A 101 -53.72 -24.53 37.97
N ARG A 102 -54.33 -23.59 37.21
CA ARG A 102 -54.54 -22.14 37.49
C ARG A 102 -53.35 -21.14 37.52
N GLY A 103 -53.46 -20.12 36.67
CA GLY A 103 -53.06 -18.73 36.98
C GLY A 103 -54.29 -17.85 37.26
N PRO A 104 -54.14 -16.51 37.28
CA PRO A 104 -55.10 -15.71 36.50
C PRO A 104 -54.51 -14.51 35.73
N THR A 105 -55.32 -14.10 34.74
CA THR A 105 -55.36 -12.89 33.89
C THR A 105 -55.24 -11.53 34.64
N VAL A 106 -55.00 -10.37 33.98
CA VAL A 106 -55.99 -9.56 33.22
C VAL A 106 -55.33 -8.45 32.34
N ARG A 107 -56.03 -8.11 31.23
CA ARG A 107 -56.02 -6.89 30.33
C ARG A 107 -55.07 -5.71 30.67
N ALA A 108 -54.39 -5.00 29.75
CA ALA A 108 -54.62 -4.57 28.35
C ALA A 108 -55.62 -3.41 28.11
N LEU A 109 -55.16 -2.24 27.61
CA LEU A 109 -55.84 -1.37 26.61
C LEU A 109 -54.98 -0.15 26.14
N PHE A 110 -55.49 0.59 25.14
CA PHE A 110 -54.84 1.68 24.37
C PHE A 110 -54.94 3.08 25.00
N GLY A 111 -54.14 4.04 24.50
CA GLY A 111 -54.39 5.49 24.66
C GLY A 111 -53.47 6.38 23.81
N HIS A 112 -54.03 7.16 22.87
CA HIS A 112 -53.33 8.25 22.16
C HIS A 112 -53.51 9.59 22.89
N GLY A 113 -52.57 10.54 22.72
CA GLY A 113 -52.76 11.94 23.13
C GLY A 113 -51.63 12.87 22.71
N HIS A 114 -51.94 13.90 21.92
CA HIS A 114 -51.03 15.03 21.62
C HIS A 114 -51.24 16.18 22.62
N ALA A 115 -50.16 16.87 23.02
CA ALA A 115 -50.18 18.27 23.43
C ALA A 115 -48.75 18.87 23.35
N LEU A 116 -48.63 20.19 23.16
CA LEU A 116 -47.34 20.90 23.12
C LEU A 116 -47.02 21.57 24.47
N ALA A 117 -45.74 21.57 24.87
CA ALA A 117 -45.13 22.65 25.65
C ALA A 117 -43.60 22.65 25.56
N GLN A 118 -43.01 23.81 25.29
CA GLN A 118 -41.63 24.21 25.55
C GLN A 118 -41.66 25.64 26.14
N PRO A 119 -40.57 26.19 26.71
CA PRO A 119 -39.31 25.57 27.13
C PRO A 119 -39.04 25.76 28.64
N LEU A 120 -37.94 25.20 29.17
CA LEU A 120 -37.34 25.69 30.42
C LEU A 120 -35.82 25.49 30.45
N GLN A 121 -35.10 26.52 30.89
CA GLN A 121 -33.63 26.58 30.89
C GLN A 121 -33.05 25.92 32.15
N ARG A 122 -31.89 25.24 32.04
CA ARG A 122 -30.93 25.11 33.15
C ARG A 122 -29.47 25.25 32.70
N GLN A 123 -28.96 26.44 32.99
CA GLN A 123 -27.59 26.87 33.33
C GLN A 123 -26.41 25.88 33.15
N ALA A 124 -25.34 26.39 32.56
CA ALA A 124 -24.00 25.80 32.58
C ALA A 124 -23.30 25.96 33.95
N SER A 125 -22.26 25.15 34.18
CA SER A 125 -21.38 25.23 35.35
C SER A 125 -19.91 25.38 34.94
N GLN A 126 -19.40 26.62 34.93
CA GLN A 126 -17.96 26.87 34.89
C GLN A 126 -17.34 26.64 36.28
N ARG A 127 -16.08 26.18 36.30
CA ARG A 127 -15.22 26.23 37.50
C ARG A 127 -13.87 26.84 37.13
N GLN A 128 -13.69 28.12 37.44
CA GLN A 128 -12.37 28.71 37.63
C GLN A 128 -11.96 28.55 39.10
N PHE A 129 -10.65 28.42 39.34
CA PHE A 129 -10.05 28.63 40.65
C PHE A 129 -8.90 29.62 40.47
N CYS A 130 -8.92 30.70 41.26
CA CYS A 130 -7.89 31.73 41.24
C CYS A 130 -7.42 32.02 42.67
N ILE A 131 -6.13 31.82 42.93
CA ILE A 131 -5.41 32.39 44.08
C ILE A 131 -4.06 32.88 43.56
N GLY A 132 -3.69 34.12 43.88
CA GLY A 132 -2.34 34.67 43.73
C GLY A 132 -1.94 35.34 45.05
N PRO A 133 -1.12 36.41 45.05
CA PRO A 133 -0.30 36.95 43.96
C PRO A 133 1.18 37.16 44.37
N CYS A 134 2.03 37.70 43.48
CA CYS A 134 3.19 38.47 43.92
C CYS A 134 3.59 39.56 42.90
N HIS A 135 4.21 40.65 43.36
CA HIS A 135 4.46 41.87 42.57
C HIS A 135 5.90 41.97 42.03
N ARG A 136 6.06 42.59 40.85
CA ARG A 136 6.76 43.88 40.71
C ARG A 136 6.49 44.58 39.35
N ARG A 137 6.74 45.90 39.33
CA ARG A 137 6.75 46.82 38.15
C ARG A 137 8.18 46.80 37.54
N SER A 138 8.58 47.47 36.46
CA SER A 138 8.06 48.56 35.58
C SER A 138 9.02 48.66 34.35
N ALA A 139 8.76 49.32 33.21
CA ALA A 139 7.58 49.96 32.59
C ALA A 139 7.92 50.28 31.10
N LEU A 140 7.00 50.89 30.34
CA LEU A 140 7.26 51.52 29.03
C LEU A 140 7.63 53.01 29.19
N PRO A 141 8.17 53.66 28.15
CA PRO A 141 7.33 54.52 27.29
C PRO A 141 7.57 54.31 25.78
N ALA A 142 6.79 55.02 24.93
CA ALA A 142 6.80 54.87 23.47
C ALA A 142 6.78 56.21 22.71
N SER A 143 7.40 56.23 21.53
CA SER A 143 7.39 57.31 20.50
C SER A 143 8.15 56.83 19.25
N HIS A 144 7.98 57.36 18.02
CA HIS A 144 6.78 57.83 17.32
C HIS A 144 7.06 57.79 15.79
N GLN A 145 6.09 57.36 14.97
CA GLN A 145 5.87 57.72 13.55
C GLN A 145 7.01 57.74 12.47
N ARG A 146 6.91 56.75 11.55
CA ARG A 146 6.77 56.89 10.07
C ARG A 146 7.99 57.25 9.17
N PRO A 147 7.91 57.00 7.83
CA PRO A 147 9.07 56.59 7.01
C PRO A 147 9.52 57.58 5.92
N LEU A 148 10.69 57.30 5.31
CA LEU A 148 11.15 57.92 4.07
C LEU A 148 11.87 56.92 3.12
N GLN A 149 11.55 57.05 1.84
CA GLN A 149 12.26 56.62 0.63
C GLN A 149 11.78 57.55 -0.51
N PRO A 150 12.49 57.68 -1.66
CA PRO A 150 13.85 57.25 -2.00
C PRO A 150 14.73 58.46 -2.40
N HIS A 151 15.93 58.21 -2.95
CA HIS A 151 16.60 59.15 -3.86
C HIS A 151 17.43 58.37 -4.91
N ALA A 152 17.77 59.03 -6.02
CA ALA A 152 18.43 58.45 -7.19
C ALA A 152 19.85 59.03 -7.42
N ASP A 153 20.36 58.90 -8.65
CA ASP A 153 21.70 59.26 -9.15
C ASP A 153 22.83 58.28 -8.73
N GLY A 154 23.86 58.01 -9.54
CA GLY A 154 24.13 58.39 -10.94
C GLY A 154 25.64 58.41 -11.25
N ILE A 155 26.05 58.14 -12.51
CA ILE A 155 27.46 58.15 -13.00
C ILE A 155 28.30 56.96 -12.45
N GLY A 156 29.30 56.35 -13.12
CA GLY A 156 29.78 56.45 -14.51
C GLY A 156 31.29 56.11 -14.62
N MET A 157 31.76 55.74 -15.82
CA MET A 157 33.10 55.16 -16.17
C MET A 157 33.24 53.65 -15.80
N VAL A 158 33.73 52.72 -16.65
CA VAL A 158 34.70 52.71 -17.77
C VAL A 158 36.17 52.64 -17.31
N TRP A 159 36.74 51.44 -17.36
CA TRP A 159 38.17 51.19 -17.60
C TRP A 159 38.30 49.99 -18.55
N ALA A 160 39.29 50.01 -19.45
CA ALA A 160 39.47 48.98 -20.47
C ALA A 160 40.95 48.71 -20.73
N HIS A 161 41.35 47.44 -20.83
CA HIS A 161 42.68 47.06 -21.32
C HIS A 161 42.65 45.83 -22.25
N SER A 162 43.14 46.04 -23.48
CA SER A 162 43.51 45.04 -24.49
C SER A 162 44.74 44.22 -24.06
N ARG A 163 45.13 43.07 -24.65
CA ARG A 163 45.38 42.76 -26.09
C ARG A 163 45.23 41.23 -26.34
N ARG A 164 44.65 40.79 -27.48
CA ARG A 164 45.30 40.26 -28.73
C ARG A 164 46.41 39.22 -28.46
N LEU A 165 46.44 38.04 -29.10
CA LEU A 165 46.52 37.77 -30.56
C LEU A 165 45.85 36.40 -30.91
N ARG A 166 45.09 36.24 -32.02
CA ARG A 166 45.46 35.68 -33.37
C ARG A 166 46.02 34.24 -33.35
N HIS A 167 45.70 33.30 -34.28
CA HIS A 167 44.91 33.35 -35.53
C HIS A 167 44.54 31.95 -36.08
N CYS A 168 43.52 31.86 -36.94
CA CYS A 168 43.38 30.91 -38.09
C CYS A 168 43.11 29.39 -37.80
N LEU A 169 42.44 28.61 -38.67
CA LEU A 169 41.69 28.91 -39.91
C LEU A 169 40.72 27.75 -40.29
N ALA A 170 39.65 28.08 -41.05
CA ALA A 170 38.81 27.21 -41.89
C ALA A 170 38.01 26.06 -41.22
N GLY A 171 36.89 25.58 -41.79
CA GLY A 171 36.20 25.99 -43.03
C GLY A 171 34.77 25.44 -43.11
N SER A 172 33.88 26.12 -43.86
CA SER A 172 32.43 25.93 -43.87
C SER A 172 31.88 24.87 -44.84
N CYS A 173 30.62 24.49 -44.62
CA CYS A 173 29.67 23.78 -45.52
C CYS A 173 29.72 24.26 -46.99
N PRO A 174 29.23 23.46 -47.98
CA PRO A 174 27.76 23.44 -48.25
C PRO A 174 27.13 22.17 -48.91
N ALA A 175 25.79 22.07 -48.76
CA ALA A 175 24.73 21.73 -49.74
C ALA A 175 24.71 20.42 -50.63
N LEU A 176 23.58 19.70 -50.53
CA LEU A 176 22.67 19.18 -51.60
C LEU A 176 23.24 18.67 -52.96
N GLN A 177 23.07 17.36 -53.27
CA GLN A 177 22.14 16.80 -54.29
C GLN A 177 22.28 15.26 -54.54
N HIS A 178 21.37 14.73 -55.38
CA HIS A 178 21.09 13.35 -55.86
C HIS A 178 22.21 12.30 -56.04
N GLY A 179 21.84 11.00 -56.03
CA GLY A 179 22.58 9.94 -56.76
C GLY A 179 22.31 8.48 -56.34
N ASP A 180 21.59 7.73 -57.18
CA ASP A 180 21.60 6.27 -57.48
C ASP A 180 22.38 5.27 -56.60
N CYS A 181 21.76 4.22 -56.04
CA CYS A 181 21.29 2.93 -56.64
C CYS A 181 22.38 1.86 -56.90
N LEU A 182 22.24 0.64 -56.34
CA LEU A 182 22.86 -0.61 -56.84
C LEU A 182 22.25 -1.88 -56.17
N LEU A 183 21.55 -2.73 -56.97
CA LEU A 183 21.23 -4.18 -56.83
C LEU A 183 20.73 -4.78 -55.48
N ALA A 184 19.99 -5.89 -55.41
CA ALA A 184 19.55 -6.93 -56.36
C ALA A 184 18.18 -7.51 -55.92
N ALA A 185 17.43 -8.37 -56.63
CA ALA A 185 17.19 -8.62 -58.06
C ALA A 185 16.51 -10.02 -58.18
N ALA A 186 15.17 -10.07 -58.18
CA ALA A 186 14.34 -11.19 -58.66
C ALA A 186 12.88 -10.70 -58.76
N GLY A 187 12.04 -11.06 -59.75
CA GLY A 187 12.27 -11.92 -60.91
C GLY A 187 10.97 -12.60 -61.36
N GLY A 188 10.06 -11.89 -62.04
CA GLY A 188 8.70 -12.38 -62.31
C GLY A 188 7.94 -11.64 -63.41
N THR A 189 8.15 -12.07 -64.65
CA THR A 189 7.36 -11.78 -65.87
C THR A 189 5.98 -12.49 -65.82
N LEU A 190 4.95 -12.21 -66.64
CA LEU A 190 4.79 -11.47 -67.92
C LEU A 190 3.29 -11.09 -68.16
N THR A 191 3.02 -10.29 -69.19
CA THR A 191 1.74 -10.15 -69.96
C THR A 191 0.43 -9.75 -69.28
N ALA A 192 -0.17 -8.68 -69.82
CA ALA A 192 -1.62 -8.54 -70.00
C ALA A 192 -1.98 -8.69 -71.49
N PRO A 193 -3.23 -9.06 -71.84
CA PRO A 193 -3.85 -8.70 -73.11
C PRO A 193 -5.05 -7.74 -72.92
N SER A 194 -5.67 -7.29 -74.01
CA SER A 194 -6.44 -6.05 -74.04
C SER A 194 -7.78 -6.12 -74.77
N ARG A 195 -8.70 -5.20 -74.42
CA ARG A 195 -9.89 -4.74 -75.17
C ARG A 195 -11.01 -5.76 -75.43
N LEU A 196 -12.25 -5.32 -75.13
CA LEU A 196 -13.30 -5.16 -76.15
C LEU A 196 -14.36 -4.16 -75.64
N ALA A 197 -15.26 -3.71 -76.52
CA ALA A 197 -16.19 -2.60 -76.26
C ALA A 197 -17.65 -3.05 -76.15
N GLY A 198 -18.48 -2.29 -75.43
CA GLY A 198 -19.92 -2.52 -75.36
C GLY A 198 -20.67 -1.53 -74.47
N THR A 199 -21.47 -0.66 -75.06
CA THR A 199 -22.46 0.23 -74.41
C THR A 199 -23.63 0.45 -75.38
N PRO A 200 -24.80 0.93 -74.92
CA PRO A 200 -25.36 0.92 -73.56
C PRO A 200 -26.73 0.20 -73.51
N LEU A 201 -27.28 -0.06 -72.31
CA LEU A 201 -28.74 -0.04 -72.14
C LEU A 201 -29.18 0.21 -70.69
N SER A 202 -30.21 1.04 -70.58
CA SER A 202 -30.88 1.55 -69.38
C SER A 202 -31.22 0.51 -68.30
N MET A 203 -30.76 0.76 -67.07
CA MET A 203 -31.63 0.63 -65.89
C MET A 203 -31.26 1.63 -64.79
N ARG A 204 -32.20 2.51 -64.41
CA ARG A 204 -32.08 3.40 -63.25
C ARG A 204 -32.46 2.62 -61.98
N ALA A 205 -31.49 2.19 -61.20
CA ALA A 205 -31.71 1.49 -59.92
C ALA A 205 -31.02 2.20 -58.74
N SER A 206 -31.77 3.11 -58.09
CA SER A 206 -31.70 3.50 -56.67
C SER A 206 -30.34 3.48 -55.94
N ALA A 207 -29.44 4.41 -56.27
CA ALA A 207 -28.26 4.71 -55.42
C ALA A 207 -28.63 5.12 -53.97
N ALA A 208 -29.87 5.59 -53.74
CA ALA A 208 -30.38 5.97 -52.43
C ALA A 208 -30.46 4.82 -51.40
N ALA A 209 -30.58 3.57 -51.85
CA ALA A 209 -30.72 2.42 -50.95
C ALA A 209 -29.39 2.02 -50.28
N ALA A 210 -28.25 2.17 -50.97
CA ALA A 210 -26.94 1.81 -50.44
C ALA A 210 -26.47 2.76 -49.33
N ILE A 211 -26.80 4.06 -49.45
CA ILE A 211 -26.43 5.08 -48.46
C ILE A 211 -27.24 4.89 -47.16
N ALA A 212 -28.50 4.46 -47.25
CA ALA A 212 -29.33 4.16 -46.08
C ALA A 212 -28.81 2.97 -45.24
N LEU A 213 -28.13 1.98 -45.85
CA LEU A 213 -27.59 0.83 -45.14
C LEU A 213 -26.20 1.06 -44.52
N TYR A 214 -25.41 2.00 -45.05
CA TYR A 214 -24.13 2.39 -44.45
C TYR A 214 -24.27 3.40 -43.29
N GLY A 215 -25.45 3.99 -43.09
CA GLY A 215 -25.70 5.01 -42.06
C GLY A 215 -25.97 4.48 -40.63
N LEU A 216 -26.03 3.15 -40.41
CA LEU A 216 -26.56 2.56 -39.18
C LEU A 216 -25.63 1.58 -38.44
N THR A 217 -24.37 1.45 -38.85
CA THR A 217 -23.35 0.67 -38.11
C THR A 217 -22.16 1.50 -37.64
N LEU A 218 -22.38 2.80 -37.40
CA LEU A 218 -21.66 3.48 -36.33
C LEU A 218 -22.19 2.94 -35.00
N PHE A 219 -21.68 1.77 -34.60
CA PHE A 219 -21.69 1.39 -33.19
C PHE A 219 -20.94 2.49 -32.46
N ALA A 220 -21.65 3.28 -31.66
CA ALA A 220 -21.03 4.22 -30.76
C ALA A 220 -20.20 3.41 -29.76
N GLN A 221 -18.88 3.37 -29.98
CA GLN A 221 -17.96 3.00 -28.92
C GLN A 221 -18.04 4.14 -27.90
N GLU A 222 -18.91 3.97 -26.90
CA GLU A 222 -18.96 4.85 -25.74
C GLU A 222 -17.52 4.99 -25.18
N PRO A 223 -17.10 6.20 -24.77
CA PRO A 223 -15.74 6.42 -24.31
C PRO A 223 -15.41 5.47 -23.14
N PRO A 224 -14.18 4.94 -23.08
CA PRO A 224 -13.80 3.98 -22.04
C PRO A 224 -14.00 4.60 -20.65
N VAL A 225 -14.69 3.87 -19.78
CA VAL A 225 -15.08 4.33 -18.45
C VAL A 225 -13.83 4.70 -17.63
N LEU A 226 -13.60 6.00 -17.46
CA LEU A 226 -12.40 6.51 -16.78
C LEU A 226 -12.62 6.52 -15.27
N LEU A 227 -11.84 5.70 -14.56
CA LEU A 227 -11.86 5.59 -13.10
C LEU A 227 -10.78 6.49 -12.49
N ARG A 228 -11.09 7.15 -11.37
CA ARG A 228 -10.16 8.01 -10.61
C ARG A 228 -10.24 7.69 -9.10
N ASP A 229 -9.14 7.91 -8.39
CA ASP A 229 -9.01 7.74 -6.92
C ASP A 229 -9.66 6.45 -6.36
N LEU A 230 -9.34 5.30 -6.96
CA LEU A 230 -9.81 4.00 -6.47
C LEU A 230 -9.13 3.68 -5.14
N ARG A 231 -9.86 3.85 -4.05
CA ARG A 231 -9.37 3.67 -2.68
C ARG A 231 -10.23 2.71 -1.88
N ILE A 232 -9.64 2.08 -0.88
CA ILE A 232 -10.31 1.11 -0.01
C ILE A 232 -9.80 1.25 1.42
N TYR A 233 -10.72 1.24 2.38
CA TYR A 233 -10.45 1.59 3.78
C TYR A 233 -11.40 0.89 4.76
N GLY A 234 -11.05 0.90 6.04
CA GLY A 234 -11.80 0.22 7.11
C GLY A 234 -13.10 0.93 7.50
N GLY A 235 -14.22 0.19 7.53
CA GLY A 235 -15.51 0.73 7.94
C GLY A 235 -15.94 1.94 7.09
N THR A 236 -16.13 3.09 7.74
CA THR A 236 -16.51 4.37 7.10
C THR A 236 -15.43 5.44 7.13
N ASP A 237 -14.26 5.15 7.70
CA ASP A 237 -13.19 6.12 7.93
C ASP A 237 -12.09 5.96 6.87
N GLU A 238 -11.85 6.99 6.06
CA GLU A 238 -10.82 6.96 5.01
C GLU A 238 -9.38 6.87 5.55
N THR A 239 -9.17 7.14 6.85
CA THR A 239 -7.89 6.95 7.55
C THR A 239 -7.75 5.55 8.16
N ALA A 240 -8.79 4.71 8.11
CA ALA A 240 -8.71 3.35 8.62
C ALA A 240 -8.03 2.40 7.62
N PRO A 241 -7.09 1.54 8.05
CA PRO A 241 -6.45 0.56 7.17
C PRO A 241 -7.48 -0.45 6.62
N PRO A 242 -7.31 -0.95 5.38
CA PRO A 242 -8.26 -1.82 4.69
C PRO A 242 -8.23 -3.26 5.23
N ILE A 243 -8.59 -3.43 6.50
CA ILE A 243 -8.53 -4.70 7.23
C ILE A 243 -9.96 -5.12 7.61
N LEU A 244 -10.53 -6.04 6.85
CA LEU A 244 -11.76 -6.74 7.17
C LEU A 244 -11.50 -7.75 8.28
N GLN A 245 -12.28 -7.70 9.36
CA GLN A 245 -12.26 -8.69 10.43
C GLN A 245 -13.36 -9.73 10.22
N LEU A 246 -12.96 -10.97 9.99
CA LEU A 246 -13.85 -12.12 9.88
C LEU A 246 -14.22 -12.65 11.28
N PRO A 247 -15.42 -13.22 11.47
CA PRO A 247 -15.82 -13.82 12.74
C PRO A 247 -14.92 -15.00 13.12
N SER A 248 -14.60 -15.12 14.41
CA SER A 248 -13.77 -16.19 14.97
C SER A 248 -14.19 -16.51 16.39
N GLU A 249 -14.38 -17.80 16.69
CA GLU A 249 -14.57 -18.31 18.05
C GLU A 249 -13.31 -18.13 18.92
N GLU A 250 -12.14 -18.00 18.28
CA GLU A 250 -10.83 -17.80 18.95
C GLU A 250 -10.50 -16.31 19.14
N ALA A 251 -11.44 -15.37 18.98
CA ALA A 251 -11.12 -13.94 18.89
C ALA A 251 -10.45 -13.37 20.17
N PRO A 252 -9.22 -12.79 20.06
CA PRO A 252 -8.62 -12.01 21.12
C PRO A 252 -9.30 -10.63 21.21
N LEU A 253 -9.27 -10.04 22.42
CA LEU A 253 -10.09 -8.88 22.79
C LEU A 253 -9.91 -7.63 21.90
N GLU A 254 -8.71 -7.41 21.35
CA GLU A 254 -8.29 -6.17 20.69
C GLU A 254 -7.54 -6.45 19.35
N ALA A 255 -8.16 -7.18 18.43
CA ALA A 255 -7.61 -7.31 17.07
C ALA A 255 -7.84 -6.01 16.25
N PRO A 256 -6.83 -5.49 15.51
CA PRO A 256 -7.04 -4.42 14.55
C PRO A 256 -7.72 -4.94 13.29
N GLY A 257 -8.95 -4.48 13.05
CA GLY A 257 -9.79 -4.82 11.90
C GLY A 257 -11.20 -4.19 12.01
N TYR A 258 -12.01 -4.31 10.97
CA TYR A 258 -13.33 -3.67 10.85
C TYR A 258 -14.38 -4.66 10.32
N PRO A 259 -15.67 -4.57 10.71
CA PRO A 259 -16.71 -5.53 10.30
C PRO A 259 -17.07 -5.46 8.80
N PHE A 260 -16.68 -4.38 8.13
CA PHE A 260 -16.70 -4.24 6.67
C PHE A 260 -15.57 -3.31 6.24
N VAL A 261 -15.19 -3.37 4.96
CA VAL A 261 -14.38 -2.36 4.28
C VAL A 261 -15.25 -1.60 3.28
N THR A 262 -14.95 -0.32 3.05
CA THR A 262 -15.56 0.49 2.00
C THR A 262 -14.53 0.71 0.89
N LEU A 263 -14.89 0.33 -0.33
CA LEU A 263 -14.24 0.74 -1.56
C LEU A 263 -14.95 1.99 -2.07
N GLU A 264 -14.21 3.03 -2.40
CA GLU A 264 -14.70 4.26 -3.02
C GLU A 264 -13.89 4.54 -4.30
N LEU A 265 -14.55 5.07 -5.32
CA LEU A 265 -13.92 5.56 -6.53
C LEU A 265 -14.74 6.69 -7.16
N ASP A 266 -14.12 7.46 -8.03
CA ASP A 266 -14.80 8.39 -8.93
C ASP A 266 -14.78 7.87 -10.37
N VAL A 267 -15.83 8.21 -11.11
CA VAL A 267 -16.03 7.78 -12.49
C VAL A 267 -16.44 8.95 -13.37
N GLU A 268 -15.81 9.08 -14.53
CA GLU A 268 -16.20 10.00 -15.59
C GLU A 268 -16.99 9.22 -16.66
N SER A 269 -18.31 9.47 -16.72
CA SER A 269 -19.26 8.76 -17.60
C SER A 269 -20.51 9.61 -17.88
N PRO A 270 -21.06 9.61 -19.12
CA PRO A 270 -22.28 10.35 -19.45
C PRO A 270 -23.56 9.73 -18.86
N LEU A 271 -23.50 8.48 -18.39
CA LEU A 271 -24.61 7.74 -17.78
C LEU A 271 -24.16 7.11 -16.44
N PRO A 272 -25.08 6.79 -15.52
CA PRO A 272 -24.75 6.05 -14.30
C PRO A 272 -23.98 4.76 -14.62
N PRO A 273 -22.73 4.61 -14.15
CA PRO A 273 -21.83 3.57 -14.65
C PRO A 273 -22.19 2.18 -14.11
N ALA A 274 -22.23 1.20 -15.00
CA ALA A 274 -22.53 -0.19 -14.67
C ALA A 274 -21.24 -0.97 -14.37
N LEU A 275 -20.68 -0.83 -13.16
CA LEU A 275 -19.49 -1.56 -12.74
C LEU A 275 -19.84 -2.91 -12.08
N LEU A 276 -19.04 -3.93 -12.40
CA LEU A 276 -19.06 -5.26 -11.79
C LEU A 276 -17.77 -5.49 -10.99
N ALA A 277 -17.88 -5.68 -9.69
CA ALA A 277 -16.76 -6.01 -8.81
C ALA A 277 -16.70 -7.53 -8.55
N ARG A 278 -15.56 -8.17 -8.83
CA ARG A 278 -15.27 -9.57 -8.46
C ARG A 278 -14.16 -9.62 -7.41
N LEU A 279 -14.13 -10.68 -6.60
CA LEU A 279 -13.07 -10.93 -5.62
C LEU A 279 -12.12 -12.03 -6.08
N VAL A 280 -10.83 -11.88 -5.79
CA VAL A 280 -9.81 -12.92 -6.00
C VAL A 280 -8.94 -13.08 -4.75
N HIS A 281 -8.89 -14.29 -4.20
CA HIS A 281 -8.04 -14.60 -3.05
C HIS A 281 -6.56 -14.62 -3.46
N CYS A 282 -5.72 -13.98 -2.66
CA CYS A 282 -4.30 -13.79 -2.92
C CYS A 282 -3.43 -14.28 -1.76
N ARG A 283 -2.19 -14.61 -2.10
CA ARG A 283 -1.12 -14.98 -1.17
C ARG A 283 -0.54 -13.73 -0.46
N PRO A 284 0.36 -13.91 0.54
CA PRO A 284 1.03 -12.80 1.23
C PRO A 284 1.74 -11.80 0.30
N ASP A 285 2.18 -12.24 -0.89
CA ASP A 285 2.85 -11.45 -1.92
C ASP A 285 1.93 -10.93 -3.05
N TRP A 286 0.61 -10.90 -2.82
CA TRP A 286 -0.41 -10.44 -3.78
C TRP A 286 -0.52 -11.24 -5.09
N GLN A 287 0.22 -12.36 -5.21
CA GLN A 287 -0.03 -13.34 -6.28
C GLN A 287 -1.36 -14.06 -6.04
N GLU A 288 -2.09 -14.29 -7.13
CA GLU A 288 -3.42 -14.89 -7.08
C GLU A 288 -3.35 -16.39 -6.74
N SER A 289 -4.29 -16.84 -5.93
CA SER A 289 -4.24 -18.20 -5.37
C SER A 289 -4.80 -19.20 -6.36
N GLN A 290 -3.94 -20.04 -6.94
CA GLN A 290 -4.30 -21.10 -7.90
C GLN A 290 -5.08 -22.28 -7.27
N ASN A 291 -5.77 -22.05 -6.16
CA ASN A 291 -6.50 -23.06 -5.41
C ASN A 291 -8.01 -22.97 -5.73
N VAL A 292 -8.54 -24.03 -6.34
CA VAL A 292 -9.94 -24.12 -6.80
C VAL A 292 -10.95 -23.96 -5.65
N PHE A 293 -10.62 -24.35 -4.41
CA PHE A 293 -11.50 -24.16 -3.26
C PHE A 293 -11.60 -22.70 -2.81
N LEU A 294 -10.62 -21.86 -3.17
CA LEU A 294 -10.60 -20.42 -2.91
C LEU A 294 -11.15 -19.60 -4.09
N ALA A 295 -11.47 -20.24 -5.23
CA ALA A 295 -12.10 -19.62 -6.38
C ALA A 295 -13.60 -19.33 -6.11
N PHE A 296 -13.86 -18.50 -5.09
CA PHE A 296 -15.20 -18.22 -4.60
C PHE A 296 -15.97 -17.30 -5.56
N GLY A 297 -16.78 -17.91 -6.41
CA GLY A 297 -17.83 -17.24 -7.17
C GLY A 297 -17.36 -16.48 -8.42
N LEU A 298 -17.80 -16.95 -9.60
CA LEU A 298 -17.86 -16.12 -10.81
C LEU A 298 -18.85 -14.92 -10.67
N ALA A 299 -19.72 -14.99 -9.65
CA ALA A 299 -20.64 -13.96 -9.23
C ALA A 299 -19.87 -12.75 -8.66
N GLY A 300 -19.77 -11.69 -9.46
CA GLY A 300 -19.44 -10.36 -8.95
C GLY A 300 -20.68 -9.63 -8.43
N THR A 301 -20.47 -8.50 -7.77
CA THR A 301 -21.53 -7.60 -7.32
C THR A 301 -21.60 -6.32 -8.15
N THR A 302 -22.80 -5.77 -8.30
CA THR A 302 -23.07 -4.46 -8.91
C THR A 302 -23.68 -3.47 -7.89
N LEU A 303 -23.68 -3.80 -6.60
CA LEU A 303 -24.29 -3.02 -5.51
C LEU A 303 -23.46 -1.79 -5.10
N PHE A 304 -23.06 -0.99 -6.07
CA PHE A 304 -22.48 0.33 -5.85
C PHE A 304 -23.60 1.33 -5.50
N SER A 305 -23.43 2.08 -4.41
CA SER A 305 -24.20 3.30 -4.18
C SER A 305 -23.53 4.44 -4.94
N TRP A 306 -24.26 5.05 -5.88
CA TRP A 306 -23.79 6.14 -6.73
C TRP A 306 -24.31 7.50 -6.24
N GLU A 307 -23.41 8.47 -6.15
CA GLU A 307 -23.71 9.89 -5.89
C GLU A 307 -23.20 10.72 -7.07
N SER A 308 -23.99 11.70 -7.54
CA SER A 308 -23.55 12.60 -8.61
C SER A 308 -22.43 13.54 -8.14
N ALA A 309 -21.51 13.88 -9.03
CA ALA A 309 -20.48 14.89 -8.78
C ALA A 309 -21.09 16.28 -8.48
N PRO A 310 -20.39 17.14 -7.70
CA PRO A 310 -20.78 18.54 -7.51
C PRO A 310 -20.89 19.30 -8.83
N ALA A 311 -21.86 20.23 -8.92
CA ALA A 311 -22.06 21.08 -10.08
C ALA A 311 -20.81 21.85 -10.61
N PRO A 312 -19.82 22.29 -9.79
CA PRO A 312 -18.59 22.88 -10.32
C PRO A 312 -17.55 21.87 -10.84
N SER A 313 -17.74 20.56 -10.64
CA SER A 313 -16.75 19.56 -11.03
C SER A 313 -16.79 19.29 -12.53
N SER A 314 -15.60 19.28 -13.14
CA SER A 314 -15.36 18.96 -14.54
C SER A 314 -14.54 17.68 -14.74
N PHE A 315 -14.17 17.00 -13.65
CA PHE A 315 -13.17 15.92 -13.65
C PHE A 315 -13.75 14.53 -13.37
N TYR A 316 -15.00 14.45 -12.91
CA TYR A 316 -15.75 13.19 -12.76
C TYR A 316 -17.25 13.51 -12.77
N THR A 317 -18.10 12.50 -12.97
CA THR A 317 -19.56 12.66 -13.01
C THR A 317 -20.30 11.89 -11.92
N TYR A 318 -19.75 10.77 -11.45
CA TYR A 318 -20.32 9.95 -10.38
C TYR A 318 -19.27 9.44 -9.40
N ARG A 319 -19.53 9.54 -8.09
CA ARG A 319 -18.78 8.86 -7.02
C ARG A 319 -19.48 7.54 -6.68
N GLY A 320 -18.74 6.44 -6.73
CA GLY A 320 -19.22 5.11 -6.40
C GLY A 320 -18.67 4.64 -5.07
N ARG A 321 -19.53 4.05 -4.23
CA ARG A 321 -19.11 3.34 -3.01
C ARG A 321 -19.64 1.92 -3.00
N LEU A 322 -18.80 0.97 -2.62
CA LEU A 322 -19.13 -0.44 -2.45
C LEU A 322 -18.67 -0.90 -1.07
N ARG A 323 -19.58 -1.46 -0.26
CA ARG A 323 -19.24 -2.10 1.00
C ARG A 323 -19.01 -3.60 0.79
N LEU A 324 -18.00 -4.14 1.46
CA LEU A 324 -17.62 -5.55 1.41
C LEU A 324 -17.39 -6.09 2.83
N PRO A 325 -17.95 -7.26 3.21
CA PRO A 325 -18.89 -8.08 2.43
C PRO A 325 -20.27 -7.41 2.26
N ASN A 326 -21.08 -7.93 1.34
CA ASN A 326 -22.48 -7.53 1.15
C ASN A 326 -23.38 -8.72 0.78
N ALA A 327 -24.67 -8.47 0.53
CA ALA A 327 -25.68 -9.50 0.28
C ALA A 327 -25.47 -10.34 -1.00
N GLN A 328 -24.65 -9.89 -1.96
CA GLN A 328 -24.26 -10.66 -3.15
C GLN A 328 -22.87 -11.30 -3.02
N LEU A 329 -22.02 -10.76 -2.15
CA LEU A 329 -20.58 -11.01 -2.18
C LEU A 329 -20.00 -11.10 -0.77
N SER A 330 -19.76 -12.32 -0.32
CA SER A 330 -19.16 -12.64 0.98
C SER A 330 -17.64 -12.85 0.88
N VAL A 331 -16.97 -12.78 2.03
CA VAL A 331 -15.51 -13.04 2.16
C VAL A 331 -15.32 -14.19 3.15
N PRO A 332 -15.38 -15.46 2.70
CA PRO A 332 -15.40 -16.61 3.62
C PRO A 332 -14.01 -17.02 4.16
N TYR A 333 -12.93 -16.66 3.46
CA TYR A 333 -11.56 -17.09 3.79
C TYR A 333 -10.68 -15.91 4.23
N ALA A 334 -9.82 -16.15 5.19
CA ALA A 334 -8.82 -15.19 5.65
C ALA A 334 -7.59 -15.19 4.75
N GLY A 335 -6.97 -14.02 4.55
CA GLY A 335 -5.86 -13.85 3.61
C GLY A 335 -5.93 -12.49 2.92
N ASN A 336 -5.27 -12.38 1.78
CA ASN A 336 -5.28 -11.16 0.97
C ASN A 336 -6.38 -11.25 -0.10
N TRP A 337 -7.02 -10.14 -0.40
CA TRP A 337 -8.10 -10.10 -1.38
C TRP A 337 -7.94 -8.92 -2.33
N LYS A 338 -7.99 -9.22 -3.63
CA LYS A 338 -8.17 -8.22 -4.67
C LYS A 338 -9.65 -8.01 -4.94
N VAL A 339 -10.05 -6.76 -5.15
CA VAL A 339 -11.29 -6.41 -5.84
C VAL A 339 -10.92 -6.03 -7.27
N LEU A 340 -11.36 -6.83 -8.24
CA LEU A 340 -11.19 -6.56 -9.67
C LEU A 340 -12.47 -5.91 -10.20
N LEU A 341 -12.34 -4.69 -10.73
CA LEU A 341 -13.45 -3.93 -11.31
C LEU A 341 -13.52 -4.15 -12.81
N TYR A 342 -14.71 -4.43 -13.33
CA TYR A 342 -14.99 -4.62 -14.75
C TYR A 342 -16.15 -3.71 -15.19
N ASP A 343 -16.22 -3.38 -16.48
CA ASP A 343 -17.50 -2.96 -17.08
C ASP A 343 -18.45 -4.16 -17.09
N ALA A 344 -19.65 -4.02 -16.50
CA ALA A 344 -20.66 -5.07 -16.47
C ALA A 344 -21.20 -5.41 -17.88
N ARG A 345 -21.06 -4.50 -18.86
CA ARG A 345 -21.45 -4.69 -20.26
C ARG A 345 -20.43 -5.54 -21.03
N ALA A 346 -19.15 -5.45 -20.66
CA ALA A 346 -18.03 -6.14 -21.31
C ALA A 346 -17.00 -6.67 -20.29
N PRO A 347 -17.35 -7.67 -19.46
CA PRO A 347 -16.55 -8.09 -18.31
C PRO A 347 -15.38 -9.03 -18.67
N THR A 348 -14.57 -8.63 -19.65
CA THR A 348 -13.42 -9.37 -20.20
C THR A 348 -12.11 -8.98 -19.55
N THR A 349 -11.80 -7.68 -19.49
CA THR A 349 -10.57 -7.12 -18.90
C THR A 349 -10.89 -6.28 -17.66
N PRO A 350 -10.12 -6.40 -16.56
CA PRO A 350 -10.30 -5.54 -15.41
C PRO A 350 -9.88 -4.10 -15.75
N LEU A 351 -10.72 -3.13 -15.38
CA LEU A 351 -10.44 -1.70 -15.49
C LEU A 351 -9.48 -1.22 -14.40
N ALA A 352 -9.59 -1.81 -13.19
CA ALA A 352 -8.74 -1.49 -12.05
C ALA A 352 -8.75 -2.60 -10.98
N GLU A 353 -7.74 -2.57 -10.10
CA GLU A 353 -7.56 -3.48 -8.96
C GLU A 353 -7.49 -2.67 -7.65
N ALA A 354 -8.29 -3.03 -6.65
CA ALA A 354 -8.14 -2.57 -5.26
C ALA A 354 -7.73 -3.74 -4.35
N ARG A 355 -7.11 -3.46 -3.20
CA ARG A 355 -6.51 -4.47 -2.32
C ARG A 355 -6.94 -4.31 -0.86
N PHE A 356 -7.37 -5.39 -0.22
CA PHE A 356 -7.66 -5.40 1.21
C PHE A 356 -7.23 -6.72 1.87
N PHE A 357 -7.14 -6.68 3.19
CA PHE A 357 -6.75 -7.79 4.05
C PHE A 357 -7.99 -8.34 4.76
N ALA A 358 -8.17 -9.67 4.82
CA ALA A 358 -9.24 -10.31 5.59
C ALA A 358 -8.60 -11.14 6.72
N VAL A 359 -8.62 -10.62 7.94
CA VAL A 359 -8.07 -11.32 9.13
C VAL A 359 -9.15 -12.16 9.79
N LYS A 360 -8.84 -13.43 10.11
CA LYS A 360 -9.64 -14.25 11.04
C LYS A 360 -8.82 -14.48 12.32
N PRO A 361 -9.08 -13.71 13.39
CA PRO A 361 -8.21 -13.73 14.57
C PRO A 361 -8.11 -15.11 15.24
N ALA A 362 -6.89 -15.65 15.30
CA ALA A 362 -6.54 -16.95 15.90
C ALA A 362 -5.11 -16.96 16.50
N ALA A 363 -4.43 -15.82 16.51
CA ALA A 363 -3.16 -15.59 17.20
C ALA A 363 -3.14 -14.21 17.86
N GLU A 364 -2.36 -14.08 18.92
CA GLU A 364 -1.88 -12.80 19.46
C GLU A 364 -0.66 -12.35 18.65
N CYS A 365 -0.63 -11.08 18.25
CA CYS A 365 0.51 -10.46 17.56
C CYS A 365 0.85 -9.13 18.24
N ARG A 366 2.01 -9.07 18.90
CA ARG A 366 2.53 -7.85 19.53
C ARG A 366 3.62 -7.28 18.64
N VAL A 367 3.43 -6.06 18.16
CA VAL A 367 4.44 -5.34 17.36
C VAL A 367 5.23 -4.42 18.27
N THR A 368 6.56 -4.38 18.07
CA THR A 368 7.46 -3.43 18.72
C THR A 368 8.31 -2.75 17.65
N VAL A 369 8.50 -1.45 17.77
CA VAL A 369 9.41 -0.65 16.92
C VAL A 369 10.40 0.04 17.85
N TYR A 370 11.69 0.00 17.53
CA TYR A 370 12.73 0.69 18.29
C TYR A 370 13.82 1.24 17.37
N ALA A 371 14.49 2.30 17.85
CA ALA A 371 15.59 2.93 17.13
C ALA A 371 16.77 1.97 16.94
N ASP A 372 17.42 2.07 15.79
CA ASP A 372 18.56 1.26 15.37
C ASP A 372 19.50 2.13 14.50
N LEU A 373 20.60 1.56 14.00
CA LEU A 373 21.52 2.22 13.08
C LEU A 373 21.78 1.37 11.82
N TYR A 374 21.90 2.03 10.67
CA TYR A 374 22.26 1.41 9.39
C TYR A 374 23.41 2.14 8.70
N THR A 375 24.01 1.49 7.68
CA THR A 375 25.05 2.10 6.85
C THR A 375 24.43 3.06 5.84
N ALA A 376 24.23 4.31 6.26
CA ALA A 376 23.70 5.37 5.42
C ALA A 376 24.72 5.93 4.41
N SER A 377 24.20 6.54 3.34
CA SER A 377 24.97 7.32 2.36
C SER A 377 25.63 8.57 3.01
N PRO A 378 26.76 9.07 2.48
CA PRO A 378 27.40 10.28 2.99
C PRO A 378 26.44 11.48 3.04
N GLY A 379 26.40 12.18 4.18
CA GLY A 379 25.49 13.31 4.42
C GLY A 379 24.08 12.93 4.88
N VAL A 380 23.71 11.65 4.86
CA VAL A 380 22.44 11.14 5.41
C VAL A 380 22.64 10.66 6.85
N SER A 381 21.64 10.89 7.71
CA SER A 381 21.64 10.39 9.08
C SER A 381 21.57 8.85 9.11
N PRO A 382 22.40 8.13 9.90
CA PRO A 382 22.37 6.67 10.04
C PRO A 382 21.17 6.14 10.85
N ALA A 383 20.18 7.00 11.14
CA ALA A 383 18.97 6.67 11.90
C ALA A 383 18.15 5.55 11.22
N ALA A 384 18.04 4.40 11.89
CA ALA A 384 17.17 3.32 11.47
C ALA A 384 16.11 3.00 12.52
N VAL A 385 15.19 2.11 12.14
CA VAL A 385 14.32 1.38 13.06
C VAL A 385 14.46 -0.11 12.80
N THR A 386 14.38 -0.90 13.88
CA THR A 386 14.14 -2.34 13.81
C THR A 386 12.71 -2.61 14.27
N VAL A 387 12.01 -3.49 13.55
CA VAL A 387 10.59 -3.78 13.72
C VAL A 387 10.41 -5.27 14.00
N GLU A 388 9.70 -5.59 15.07
CA GLU A 388 9.41 -6.96 15.48
C GLU A 388 7.91 -7.24 15.56
N ALA A 389 7.53 -8.46 15.19
CA ALA A 389 6.26 -9.06 15.54
C ALA A 389 6.52 -10.32 16.37
N TRP A 390 6.17 -10.28 17.65
CA TRP A 390 6.09 -11.47 18.49
C TRP A 390 4.68 -12.06 18.37
N VAL A 391 4.62 -13.32 17.94
CA VAL A 391 3.40 -14.02 17.55
C VAL A 391 3.21 -15.27 18.38
N ARG A 392 2.02 -15.41 18.98
CA ARG A 392 1.62 -16.59 19.76
C ARG A 392 0.21 -17.06 19.36
N PRO A 393 0.04 -18.28 18.83
CA PRO A 393 -1.28 -18.81 18.48
C PRO A 393 -2.12 -19.03 19.73
N LEU A 394 -3.44 -18.88 19.60
CA LEU A 394 -4.39 -19.09 20.69
C LEU A 394 -4.73 -20.58 20.85
N SER A 395 -4.68 -21.33 19.75
CA SER A 395 -4.85 -22.80 19.73
C SER A 395 -3.51 -23.52 19.65
N ALA A 396 -3.22 -24.35 20.66
CA ALA A 396 -2.02 -25.20 20.72
C ALA A 396 -1.97 -26.30 19.62
N ARG A 397 -3.02 -26.44 18.80
CA ARG A 397 -3.03 -27.31 17.62
C ARG A 397 -2.25 -26.72 16.43
N ARG A 398 -1.97 -25.41 16.42
CA ARG A 398 -1.25 -24.75 15.33
C ARG A 398 0.23 -25.12 15.35
N THR A 399 0.78 -25.58 14.22
CA THR A 399 2.14 -26.14 14.16
C THR A 399 3.18 -25.16 13.64
N ASP A 400 4.41 -25.26 14.16
CA ASP A 400 5.45 -24.25 13.95
C ASP A 400 5.80 -24.01 12.47
N ARG A 401 5.91 -25.10 11.70
CA ARG A 401 6.20 -25.08 10.25
C ARG A 401 5.12 -24.39 9.41
N ARG A 402 3.90 -24.24 9.93
CA ARG A 402 2.80 -23.54 9.23
C ARG A 402 2.78 -22.05 9.54
N LEU A 403 3.25 -21.64 10.73
CA LEU A 403 3.46 -20.23 11.09
C LEU A 403 4.83 -19.76 10.60
N HIS A 404 4.91 -19.34 9.35
CA HIS A 404 6.18 -19.22 8.63
C HIS A 404 6.36 -17.90 7.86
N THR A 405 5.33 -17.06 7.75
CA THR A 405 5.35 -15.78 7.01
C THR A 405 4.70 -14.66 7.81
N VAL A 406 5.42 -13.55 7.96
CA VAL A 406 4.89 -12.24 8.38
C VAL A 406 5.29 -11.19 7.34
N VAL A 407 4.38 -10.30 7.00
CA VAL A 407 4.66 -9.15 6.13
C VAL A 407 4.40 -7.87 6.90
N PHE A 408 5.38 -6.98 6.97
CA PHE A 408 5.23 -5.67 7.59
C PHE A 408 4.98 -4.60 6.53
N TYR A 409 4.20 -3.58 6.87
CA TYR A 409 3.97 -2.39 6.05
C TYR A 409 4.06 -1.15 6.93
N ARG A 410 4.46 0.00 6.38
CA ARG A 410 4.08 1.29 6.98
C ARG A 410 2.59 1.53 6.71
N ASN A 411 1.92 2.24 7.60
CA ASN A 411 0.50 2.58 7.42
C ASN A 411 0.27 3.34 6.10
N HIS A 412 -0.89 3.13 5.49
CA HIS A 412 -1.29 3.56 4.14
C HIS A 412 -0.37 3.16 2.96
N ARG A 413 0.82 2.58 3.21
CA ARG A 413 1.85 2.25 2.21
C ARG A 413 1.79 0.78 1.80
N TRP A 414 0.61 0.34 1.36
CA TRP A 414 0.33 -1.08 1.07
C TRP A 414 1.02 -1.63 -0.19
N CYS A 415 1.72 -0.78 -0.96
CA CYS A 415 2.64 -1.19 -2.03
C CYS A 415 4.09 -1.44 -1.55
N GLU A 416 4.40 -1.27 -0.26
CA GLU A 416 5.75 -1.36 0.31
C GLU A 416 5.90 -2.52 1.33
N PRO A 417 5.75 -3.80 0.89
CA PRO A 417 5.81 -4.98 1.77
C PRO A 417 7.23 -5.36 2.20
N TYR A 418 7.50 -5.26 3.49
CA TYR A 418 8.68 -5.88 4.12
C TYR A 418 8.37 -7.35 4.48
N VAL A 419 8.69 -8.27 3.58
CA VAL A 419 8.43 -9.71 3.71
C VAL A 419 9.46 -10.38 4.61
N VAL A 420 8.99 -11.16 5.59
CA VAL A 420 9.78 -12.04 6.48
C VAL A 420 9.19 -13.45 6.43
N THR A 421 9.82 -14.35 5.68
CA THR A 421 9.28 -15.69 5.39
C THR A 421 10.33 -16.80 5.43
N GLN A 422 9.88 -18.05 5.65
CA GLN A 422 10.65 -19.28 5.43
C GLN A 422 10.22 -20.03 4.13
N ASP A 423 9.25 -19.50 3.39
CA ASP A 423 8.68 -20.14 2.20
C ASP A 423 9.17 -19.49 0.90
N ALA A 424 9.96 -20.26 0.14
CA ALA A 424 10.53 -19.84 -1.14
C ALA A 424 9.49 -19.67 -2.28
N ARG A 425 8.20 -19.98 -2.06
CA ARG A 425 7.13 -19.66 -3.01
C ARG A 425 6.78 -18.17 -3.01
N ILE A 426 7.03 -17.46 -1.91
CA ILE A 426 6.69 -16.04 -1.70
C ILE A 426 7.79 -15.18 -2.35
N ALA A 427 7.40 -14.21 -3.18
CA ALA A 427 8.36 -13.34 -3.86
C ALA A 427 9.18 -12.48 -2.89
N ASP A 428 10.47 -12.28 -3.18
CA ASP A 428 11.27 -11.23 -2.54
C ASP A 428 10.85 -9.86 -3.08
N THR A 429 10.94 -8.85 -2.22
CA THR A 429 10.46 -7.49 -2.44
C THR A 429 11.58 -6.46 -2.26
N ARG A 430 12.79 -6.90 -1.90
CA ARG A 430 13.97 -6.05 -1.63
C ARG A 430 14.35 -5.11 -2.77
N GLN A 431 14.08 -5.48 -4.02
CA GLN A 431 14.30 -4.66 -5.21
C GLN A 431 13.50 -3.33 -5.24
N LEU A 432 12.44 -3.21 -4.43
CA LEU A 432 11.67 -1.97 -4.31
C LEU A 432 12.43 -0.87 -3.54
N TYR A 433 13.49 -1.21 -2.81
CA TYR A 433 14.19 -0.33 -1.86
C TYR A 433 15.63 -0.08 -2.30
N SER A 434 16.09 1.18 -2.22
CA SER A 434 17.51 1.52 -2.37
C SER A 434 18.37 0.86 -1.29
N THR A 435 17.95 0.98 -0.03
CA THR A 435 18.57 0.30 1.12
C THR A 435 17.89 -1.05 1.35
N GLY A 436 18.56 -2.15 0.99
CA GLY A 436 18.08 -3.50 1.23
C GLY A 436 18.04 -3.87 2.73
N TYR A 437 16.97 -4.51 3.17
CA TYR A 437 16.71 -4.82 4.57
C TYR A 437 17.10 -6.25 4.98
N ARG A 438 17.52 -6.41 6.24
CA ARG A 438 17.74 -7.73 6.87
C ARG A 438 16.45 -8.22 7.52
N SER A 439 16.26 -9.53 7.60
CA SER A 439 15.11 -10.13 8.26
C SER A 439 15.44 -11.46 8.91
N SER A 440 14.89 -11.73 10.08
CA SER A 440 15.13 -12.96 10.83
C SER A 440 13.85 -13.53 11.46
N ILE A 441 13.85 -14.83 11.70
CA ILE A 441 12.77 -15.58 12.36
C ILE A 441 13.40 -16.42 13.46
N SER A 442 12.89 -16.30 14.68
CA SER A 442 13.37 -17.01 15.86
C SER A 442 12.23 -17.41 16.79
N GLY A 443 12.53 -18.13 17.89
CA GLY A 443 11.52 -18.72 18.76
C GLY A 443 10.86 -19.98 18.15
N MET A 444 9.94 -20.57 18.90
CA MET A 444 9.20 -21.76 18.51
C MET A 444 7.85 -21.83 19.25
N LEU A 445 6.84 -22.43 18.61
CA LEU A 445 5.58 -22.74 19.26
C LEU A 445 5.74 -23.82 20.37
N PRO A 446 4.97 -23.75 21.48
CA PRO A 446 3.89 -22.80 21.77
C PRO A 446 4.33 -21.50 22.45
N ALA A 447 5.61 -21.35 22.79
CA ALA A 447 6.11 -20.16 23.52
C ALA A 447 5.96 -18.86 22.69
N GLY A 448 6.11 -18.96 21.37
CA GLY A 448 5.90 -17.88 20.42
C GLY A 448 7.02 -17.83 19.39
N LYS A 449 6.72 -17.29 18.21
CA LYS A 449 7.71 -17.00 17.16
C LYS A 449 7.91 -15.49 17.05
N LEU A 450 9.14 -15.09 16.80
CA LEU A 450 9.57 -13.69 16.68
C LEU A 450 10.05 -13.46 15.25
N PHE A 451 9.31 -12.63 14.52
CA PHE A 451 9.63 -12.20 13.17
C PHE A 451 10.18 -10.78 13.24
N ARG A 452 11.33 -10.52 12.61
CA ARG A 452 12.03 -9.24 12.72
C ARG A 452 12.46 -8.73 11.35
N VAL A 453 12.34 -7.41 11.15
CA VAL A 453 12.98 -6.65 10.07
C VAL A 453 14.00 -5.70 10.69
N GLU A 454 15.25 -5.78 10.25
CA GLU A 454 16.39 -5.08 10.86
C GLU A 454 16.94 -3.97 9.96
N GLN A 455 17.42 -2.89 10.59
CA GLN A 455 18.12 -1.77 9.95
C GLN A 455 17.33 -1.01 8.88
N LEU A 456 16.00 -0.86 9.02
CA LEU A 456 15.20 -0.06 8.09
C LEU A 456 15.51 1.43 8.24
N PRO A 457 15.77 2.19 7.17
CA PRO A 457 15.80 3.65 7.25
C PRO A 457 14.51 4.18 7.86
N ALA A 458 14.64 5.05 8.88
CA ALA A 458 13.49 5.58 9.61
C ALA A 458 12.56 6.41 8.69
N GLN A 459 13.14 7.11 7.71
CA GLN A 459 12.54 8.13 6.84
C GLN A 459 12.12 9.40 7.61
N ASN A 460 12.03 10.54 6.93
CA ASN A 460 11.49 11.76 7.53
C ASN A 460 9.95 11.69 7.66
N GLU A 461 9.37 12.59 8.45
CA GLU A 461 7.92 12.80 8.56
C GLU A 461 7.33 13.25 7.21
N TYR A 462 6.07 12.94 6.92
CA TYR A 462 5.50 13.24 5.60
C TYR A 462 5.33 14.75 5.36
N ARG A 463 5.43 15.19 4.09
CA ARG A 463 4.97 16.53 3.71
C ARG A 463 3.45 16.57 3.69
N VAL A 464 2.88 17.70 4.09
CA VAL A 464 1.44 17.95 4.10
C VAL A 464 1.10 18.88 2.94
N LEU A 465 0.09 18.52 2.15
CA LEU A 465 -0.54 19.39 1.15
C LEU A 465 -2.03 19.47 1.46
N ASP A 466 -2.48 20.59 2.02
CA ASP A 466 -3.90 20.83 2.27
C ASP A 466 -4.54 21.63 1.12
N LEU A 467 -5.43 20.96 0.37
CA LEU A 467 -6.20 21.54 -0.73
C LEU A 467 -7.60 22.02 -0.28
N SER A 468 -7.92 21.96 1.02
CA SER A 468 -9.25 22.26 1.55
C SER A 468 -9.73 23.68 1.26
N ASN A 469 -8.83 24.66 1.27
CA ASN A 469 -9.14 26.09 1.17
C ASN A 469 -9.67 26.47 -0.23
N PRO A 470 -10.96 26.83 -0.39
CA PRO A 470 -11.53 27.17 -1.69
C PRO A 470 -11.10 28.56 -2.21
N ALA A 471 -10.55 29.44 -1.36
CA ALA A 471 -10.04 30.74 -1.78
C ALA A 471 -8.63 30.65 -2.41
N GLN A 472 -7.85 29.63 -2.03
CA GLN A 472 -6.55 29.33 -2.64
C GLN A 472 -6.70 28.36 -3.82
N PHE A 473 -7.63 27.40 -3.71
CA PHE A 473 -7.90 26.39 -4.74
C PHE A 473 -9.38 26.46 -5.16
N PRO A 474 -9.78 27.37 -6.07
CA PRO A 474 -11.17 27.50 -6.50
C PRO A 474 -11.73 26.19 -7.09
N PRO A 475 -13.00 25.83 -6.83
CA PRO A 475 -13.68 24.72 -7.51
C PRO A 475 -13.74 24.91 -9.03
N GLY A 476 -13.70 23.83 -9.82
CA GLY A 476 -13.72 23.90 -11.28
C GLY A 476 -12.48 24.56 -11.92
N ALA A 477 -11.34 24.60 -11.21
CA ALA A 477 -10.11 25.20 -11.71
C ALA A 477 -9.55 24.44 -12.93
N ALA A 478 -9.64 25.04 -14.12
CA ALA A 478 -9.21 24.43 -15.38
C ALA A 478 -7.69 24.55 -15.68
N GLN A 479 -6.95 25.38 -14.93
CA GLN A 479 -5.50 25.57 -15.10
C GLN A 479 -4.74 25.08 -13.87
N PRO A 480 -3.56 24.43 -14.02
CA PRO A 480 -2.73 23.99 -12.90
C PRO A 480 -2.35 25.13 -11.95
N ILE A 481 -2.67 24.95 -10.66
CA ILE A 481 -2.37 25.91 -9.61
C ILE A 481 -0.95 25.63 -9.08
N ARG A 482 -0.02 26.56 -9.32
CA ARG A 482 1.33 26.57 -8.73
C ARG A 482 1.22 26.91 -7.23
N LEU A 483 1.90 26.14 -6.38
CA LEU A 483 1.96 26.45 -4.95
C LEU A 483 2.72 27.79 -4.70
N PRO A 484 2.36 28.58 -3.67
CA PRO A 484 2.96 29.92 -3.47
C PRO A 484 4.48 29.92 -3.22
N MET A 485 5.05 28.78 -2.83
CA MET A 485 6.48 28.54 -2.67
C MET A 485 6.81 27.19 -3.32
N ALA A 486 8.03 27.06 -3.85
CA ALA A 486 8.58 25.75 -4.20
C ALA A 486 8.92 24.95 -2.94
N ASP A 487 8.85 23.62 -3.03
CA ASP A 487 9.44 22.74 -2.05
C ASP A 487 10.97 22.86 -2.04
N LEU A 488 11.57 22.67 -0.86
CA LEU A 488 13.01 22.58 -0.66
C LEU A 488 13.42 21.23 -0.05
N ARG A 489 14.72 20.91 -0.11
CA ARG A 489 15.32 19.74 0.56
C ARG A 489 15.19 19.86 2.08
N ARG A 490 14.55 18.88 2.74
CA ARG A 490 14.27 18.97 4.19
C ARG A 490 15.39 18.46 5.09
N ARG A 491 16.27 17.58 4.61
CA ARG A 491 17.46 17.06 5.33
C ARG A 491 17.16 16.50 6.74
N GLY A 492 15.95 15.93 6.94
CA GLY A 492 15.49 15.37 8.22
C GLY A 492 14.71 16.33 9.11
N ASN A 493 14.54 17.60 8.72
CA ASN A 493 13.72 18.58 9.43
C ASN A 493 12.25 18.48 9.01
N PHE A 494 11.34 18.82 9.92
CA PHE A 494 9.92 19.01 9.66
C PHE A 494 9.30 19.89 10.77
N TRP A 495 8.15 20.52 10.47
CA TRP A 495 7.51 21.49 11.38
C TRP A 495 6.07 21.11 11.77
N GLU A 496 5.49 20.12 11.08
CA GLU A 496 4.11 19.66 11.24
C GLU A 496 4.10 18.13 11.22
N PHE A 497 3.23 17.50 12.03
CA PHE A 497 2.98 16.06 11.96
C PHE A 497 1.86 15.77 10.95
N ALA A 498 2.06 14.74 10.13
CA ALA A 498 1.14 14.35 9.08
C ALA A 498 0.05 13.39 9.57
N ASP A 499 -0.81 12.90 8.67
CA ASP A 499 -1.84 11.88 8.94
C ASP A 499 -1.30 10.45 8.71
N ASP A 500 -0.03 10.18 9.08
CA ASP A 500 0.63 8.85 8.95
C ASP A 500 0.53 8.23 7.53
N GLY A 501 0.47 9.08 6.50
CA GLY A 501 0.41 8.69 5.08
C GLY A 501 -0.99 8.75 4.44
N ALA A 502 -2.03 9.14 5.16
CA ALA A 502 -3.40 9.15 4.67
C ALA A 502 -3.73 10.27 3.65
N LEU A 503 -4.91 10.14 3.02
CA LEU A 503 -5.66 11.23 2.38
C LEU A 503 -6.91 11.51 3.22
N ARG A 504 -7.14 12.77 3.58
CA ARG A 504 -8.35 13.20 4.29
C ARG A 504 -9.17 14.17 3.44
N SER A 505 -10.35 13.72 3.01
CA SER A 505 -11.28 14.43 2.12
C SER A 505 -12.72 14.46 2.66
N ALA A 506 -13.11 13.53 3.53
CA ALA A 506 -14.47 13.36 4.05
C ALA A 506 -14.92 14.50 4.98
N HIS A 507 -13.98 15.31 5.50
CA HIS A 507 -14.30 16.52 6.26
C HIS A 507 -14.77 17.70 5.38
N LEU A 508 -14.62 17.59 4.05
CA LEU A 508 -15.03 18.62 3.11
C LEU A 508 -16.55 18.52 2.85
N PRO A 509 -17.28 19.65 2.82
CA PRO A 509 -18.69 19.62 2.44
C PRO A 509 -18.82 19.11 0.99
N PRO A 510 -19.88 18.35 0.64
CA PRO A 510 -19.98 17.67 -0.65
C PRO A 510 -19.68 18.55 -1.87
N HIS A 511 -20.14 19.80 -1.87
CA HIS A 511 -19.95 20.76 -2.96
C HIS A 511 -18.49 21.17 -3.23
N LEU A 512 -17.54 20.83 -2.34
CA LEU A 512 -16.10 21.05 -2.53
C LEU A 512 -15.32 19.76 -2.87
N GLN A 513 -15.96 18.58 -2.88
CA GLN A 513 -15.28 17.28 -3.09
C GLN A 513 -14.95 16.99 -4.57
N ASP A 514 -14.33 17.99 -5.20
CA ASP A 514 -13.88 18.10 -6.59
C ASP A 514 -12.40 17.69 -6.73
N TYR A 515 -11.84 17.76 -7.94
CA TYR A 515 -10.40 17.66 -8.21
C TYR A 515 -9.79 19.04 -8.49
N ILE A 516 -8.48 19.16 -8.29
CA ILE A 516 -7.68 20.36 -8.52
C ILE A 516 -6.42 19.96 -9.30
N PRO A 517 -6.13 20.57 -10.47
CA PRO A 517 -4.83 20.43 -11.10
C PRO A 517 -3.79 21.27 -10.32
N VAL A 518 -2.70 20.64 -9.89
CA VAL A 518 -1.64 21.26 -9.09
C VAL A 518 -0.32 21.20 -9.86
N GLU A 519 0.45 22.30 -9.87
CA GLU A 519 1.86 22.29 -10.27
C GLU A 519 2.74 22.19 -9.02
N PHE A 520 3.32 21.00 -8.81
CA PHE A 520 4.41 20.78 -7.87
C PHE A 520 5.71 21.33 -8.44
N ILE A 521 6.49 22.00 -7.59
CA ILE A 521 7.83 22.49 -7.93
C ILE A 521 8.76 22.21 -6.76
N LEU A 522 9.89 21.58 -7.05
CA LEU A 522 10.95 21.29 -6.08
C LEU A 522 12.24 21.95 -6.55
N ASP A 523 12.74 22.89 -5.75
CA ASP A 523 13.99 23.61 -5.98
C ASP A 523 15.16 22.81 -5.34
N PRO A 524 16.23 22.50 -6.10
CA PRO A 524 17.41 21.77 -5.61
C PRO A 524 18.36 22.63 -4.75
N GLU A 525 17.97 23.85 -4.36
CA GLU A 525 18.82 24.86 -3.70
C GLU A 525 20.02 25.26 -4.57
N GLY A 526 19.82 25.33 -5.89
CA GLY A 526 20.88 25.61 -6.88
C GLY A 526 21.87 24.46 -7.14
N ALA A 527 21.63 23.26 -6.60
CA ALA A 527 22.37 22.06 -6.98
C ALA A 527 21.99 21.60 -8.41
N PRO A 528 22.89 20.89 -9.13
CA PRO A 528 22.56 20.30 -10.43
C PRO A 528 21.46 19.22 -10.31
N PRO A 529 20.86 18.77 -11.43
CA PRO A 529 19.94 17.65 -11.41
C PRO A 529 20.59 16.39 -10.83
N SER A 530 19.79 15.56 -10.17
CA SER A 530 20.24 14.31 -9.54
C SER A 530 20.55 13.28 -10.62
N ALA A 531 21.48 12.37 -10.33
CA ALA A 531 21.85 11.28 -11.24
C ALA A 531 20.80 10.15 -11.31
N GLN A 532 19.75 10.22 -10.48
CA GLN A 532 18.63 9.29 -10.44
C GLN A 532 17.32 10.00 -10.82
N GLU A 533 16.36 9.22 -11.30
CA GLU A 533 15.03 9.71 -11.63
C GLU A 533 14.28 10.11 -10.35
N LEU A 534 13.59 11.25 -10.39
CA LEU A 534 12.88 11.80 -9.24
C LEU A 534 11.37 11.58 -9.39
N PHE A 535 10.73 11.03 -8.35
CA PHE A 535 9.30 10.73 -8.31
C PHE A 535 8.60 11.44 -7.14
N LEU A 536 7.37 11.87 -7.40
CA LEU A 536 6.43 12.33 -6.38
C LEU A 536 5.64 11.12 -5.85
N VAL A 537 5.75 10.84 -4.56
CA VAL A 537 5.14 9.66 -3.92
C VAL A 537 4.19 10.12 -2.82
N GLY A 538 2.96 9.61 -2.79
CA GLY A 538 2.01 10.04 -1.77
C GLY A 538 0.65 9.34 -1.79
N SER A 539 -0.18 9.79 -0.87
CA SER A 539 -1.57 9.35 -0.71
C SER A 539 -2.39 9.33 -2.01
N PHE A 540 -2.19 10.30 -2.92
CA PHE A 540 -2.85 10.40 -4.23
C PHE A 540 -2.41 9.36 -5.28
N ASN A 541 -1.28 8.67 -5.06
CA ASN A 541 -0.88 7.51 -5.87
C ASN A 541 -0.77 6.23 -5.02
N HIS A 542 -1.46 6.22 -3.87
CA HIS A 542 -1.48 5.12 -2.89
C HIS A 542 -0.07 4.69 -2.42
N TRP A 543 0.92 5.59 -2.54
CA TRP A 543 2.35 5.33 -2.35
C TRP A 543 2.96 4.31 -3.33
N CYS A 544 2.35 4.18 -4.52
CA CYS A 544 2.73 3.29 -5.61
C CYS A 544 3.10 4.14 -6.85
N PRO A 545 4.31 4.77 -6.90
CA PRO A 545 4.67 5.66 -8.00
C PRO A 545 4.80 4.90 -9.32
N SER A 546 4.57 5.62 -10.42
CA SER A 546 4.66 5.16 -11.80
C SER A 546 5.17 6.31 -12.68
N ALA A 547 5.54 6.05 -13.94
CA ALA A 547 6.18 7.04 -14.83
C ALA A 547 5.48 8.43 -14.88
N GLN A 548 4.14 8.47 -14.79
CA GLN A 548 3.37 9.73 -14.75
C GLN A 548 3.61 10.61 -13.51
N TRP A 549 4.28 10.07 -12.48
CA TRP A 549 4.64 10.75 -11.23
C TRP A 549 6.13 11.14 -11.18
N GLN A 550 6.87 10.93 -12.28
CA GLN A 550 8.24 11.41 -12.45
C GLN A 550 8.23 12.93 -12.65
N LEU A 551 9.09 13.66 -11.95
CA LEU A 551 9.24 15.09 -12.15
C LEU A 551 10.16 15.36 -13.34
N ALA A 552 9.78 16.33 -14.18
CA ALA A 552 10.64 16.84 -15.24
C ALA A 552 11.61 17.89 -14.69
N TRP A 553 12.85 17.90 -15.18
CA TRP A 553 13.81 18.97 -14.91
C TRP A 553 13.59 20.15 -15.86
N ASP A 554 13.51 21.36 -15.31
CA ASP A 554 13.40 22.63 -16.04
C ASP A 554 14.78 23.32 -16.06
N GLU A 555 15.47 23.24 -17.20
CA GLU A 555 16.80 23.86 -17.37
C GLU A 555 16.79 25.39 -17.32
N GLN A 556 15.62 26.05 -17.42
CA GLN A 556 15.50 27.51 -17.45
C GLN A 556 15.20 28.09 -16.06
N GLU A 557 14.26 27.51 -15.32
CA GLU A 557 14.01 27.88 -13.91
C GLU A 557 15.01 27.19 -12.95
N GLY A 558 15.69 26.11 -13.35
CA GLY A 558 16.65 25.38 -12.52
C GLY A 558 15.99 24.50 -11.44
N VAL A 559 14.77 24.03 -11.71
CA VAL A 559 13.89 23.35 -10.74
C VAL A 559 13.25 22.10 -11.34
N TYR A 560 12.73 21.22 -10.49
CA TYR A 560 11.88 20.11 -10.92
C TYR A 560 10.42 20.54 -10.94
N ARG A 561 9.65 20.03 -11.90
CA ARG A 561 8.22 20.35 -12.08
C ARG A 561 7.40 19.08 -12.35
N LEU A 562 6.20 19.02 -11.78
CA LEU A 562 5.20 18.01 -12.14
C LEU A 562 3.79 18.62 -12.02
N ARG A 563 2.97 18.42 -13.05
CA ARG A 563 1.57 18.84 -13.08
C ARG A 563 0.69 17.61 -12.97
N GLN A 564 -0.10 17.53 -11.92
CA GLN A 564 -0.98 16.38 -11.66
C GLN A 564 -2.36 16.80 -11.15
N LEU A 565 -3.35 15.95 -11.42
CA LEU A 565 -4.74 16.18 -11.02
C LEU A 565 -5.01 15.45 -9.70
N LEU A 566 -5.20 16.21 -8.62
CA LEU A 566 -5.42 15.66 -7.28
C LEU A 566 -6.87 15.83 -6.84
N ARG A 567 -7.40 14.87 -6.09
CA ARG A 567 -8.68 15.05 -5.38
C ARG A 567 -8.53 16.12 -4.31
N ARG A 568 -9.57 16.90 -4.00
CA ARG A 568 -9.50 17.85 -2.88
C ARG A 568 -9.42 17.12 -1.54
N GLY A 569 -8.42 17.46 -0.73
CA GLY A 569 -8.24 16.99 0.64
C GLY A 569 -6.91 17.42 1.24
N ARG A 570 -6.65 17.04 2.49
CA ARG A 570 -5.31 17.03 3.08
C ARG A 570 -4.60 15.74 2.63
N HIS A 571 -3.57 15.91 1.82
CA HIS A 571 -2.71 14.84 1.33
C HIS A 571 -1.43 14.75 2.15
N ASN A 572 -0.89 13.54 2.23
CA ASN A 572 0.49 13.29 2.66
C ASN A 572 1.32 12.84 1.46
N TYR A 573 2.57 13.31 1.34
CA TYR A 573 3.50 13.00 0.25
C TYR A 573 4.98 13.14 0.64
N LEU A 574 5.88 12.67 -0.23
CA LEU A 574 7.34 12.81 -0.19
C LEU A 574 7.89 12.86 -1.63
N TYR A 575 9.09 13.40 -1.79
CA TYR A 575 9.92 13.18 -2.98
C TYR A 575 10.86 12.00 -2.75
N ALA A 576 11.01 11.15 -3.78
CA ALA A 576 11.90 10.00 -3.77
C ALA A 576 12.72 9.94 -5.05
N THR A 577 14.00 9.58 -4.96
CA THR A 577 14.70 9.07 -6.14
C THR A 577 14.36 7.59 -6.35
N GLY A 578 14.56 7.10 -7.57
CA GLY A 578 14.40 5.69 -7.91
C GLY A 578 14.84 5.40 -9.34
N ARG A 579 14.39 4.25 -9.86
CA ARG A 579 14.59 3.84 -11.26
C ARG A 579 13.32 3.24 -11.82
N LEU A 580 12.84 3.75 -12.96
CA LEU A 580 11.81 3.10 -13.74
C LEU A 580 12.38 1.87 -14.45
N ASN A 581 11.85 0.68 -14.16
CA ASN A 581 12.17 -0.53 -14.90
C ASN A 581 11.46 -0.50 -16.26
N ALA A 582 12.21 -0.60 -17.36
CA ALA A 582 11.68 -0.47 -18.71
C ALA A 582 10.71 -1.61 -19.11
N ASP A 583 10.94 -2.83 -18.62
CA ASP A 583 10.16 -4.01 -18.95
C ASP A 583 8.87 -4.09 -18.13
N THR A 584 8.95 -3.85 -16.82
CA THR A 584 7.80 -3.95 -15.90
C THR A 584 7.01 -2.65 -15.77
N ARG A 585 7.61 -1.50 -16.13
CA ARG A 585 7.12 -0.14 -15.89
C ARG A 585 6.87 0.21 -14.41
N GLN A 586 7.45 -0.56 -13.50
CA GLN A 586 7.42 -0.31 -12.06
C GLN A 586 8.62 0.55 -11.65
N VAL A 587 8.46 1.36 -10.60
CA VAL A 587 9.57 2.11 -10.00
C VAL A 587 10.23 1.24 -8.95
N GLU A 588 11.53 1.02 -9.10
CA GLU A 588 12.40 0.21 -8.25
C GLU A 588 13.39 1.09 -7.48
N ALA A 589 14.04 0.48 -6.48
CA ALA A 589 15.12 1.08 -5.70
C ALA A 589 14.80 2.46 -5.12
N LEU A 590 13.57 2.64 -4.60
CA LEU A 590 13.12 3.93 -4.05
C LEU A 590 13.98 4.38 -2.85
N ASP A 591 14.35 5.65 -2.84
CA ASP A 591 15.06 6.31 -1.75
C ASP A 591 14.47 7.70 -1.47
N PHE A 592 14.13 7.97 -0.20
CA PHE A 592 13.60 9.26 0.25
C PHE A 592 14.70 10.17 0.84
N THR A 593 15.91 9.63 1.06
CA THR A 593 16.90 10.26 1.95
C THR A 593 17.63 11.46 1.34
N GLU A 594 17.78 11.56 0.01
CA GLU A 594 18.39 12.74 -0.63
C GLU A 594 17.55 14.02 -0.38
N TRP A 595 16.24 13.92 -0.55
CA TRP A 595 15.34 15.08 -0.61
C TRP A 595 14.66 15.36 0.72
N GLU A 596 14.33 14.31 1.46
CA GLU A 596 13.60 14.40 2.71
C GLU A 596 14.51 14.27 3.92
N GLY A 597 15.64 13.58 3.76
CA GLY A 597 16.50 13.15 4.87
C GLY A 597 15.87 12.04 5.70
N ASN A 598 16.37 11.86 6.92
CA ASN A 598 16.11 10.66 7.71
C ASN A 598 16.19 10.94 9.22
N THR A 599 15.17 10.55 9.99
CA THR A 599 15.08 10.83 11.43
C THR A 599 14.14 9.86 12.16
N THR A 600 14.52 9.45 13.38
CA THR A 600 13.66 8.64 14.27
C THR A 600 12.57 9.45 14.99
N ALA A 601 12.46 10.76 14.72
CA ALA A 601 11.41 11.63 15.30
C ALA A 601 10.08 11.61 14.51
N ALA A 602 10.05 10.99 13.33
CA ALA A 602 8.84 10.80 12.53
C ALA A 602 7.93 9.72 13.14
N ARG A 603 6.61 9.86 12.99
CA ARG A 603 5.61 9.06 13.73
C ARG A 603 5.10 7.80 13.02
N HIS A 604 5.85 7.30 12.04
CA HIS A 604 5.47 6.17 11.19
C HIS A 604 4.95 4.96 11.98
N THR A 605 3.70 4.59 11.74
CA THR A 605 3.13 3.32 12.21
C THR A 605 3.59 2.18 11.31
N PHE A 606 3.99 1.06 11.93
CA PHE A 606 4.19 -0.22 11.27
C PHE A 606 3.08 -1.21 11.65
N PHE A 607 2.48 -1.83 10.64
CA PHE A 607 1.56 -2.96 10.78
C PHE A 607 2.31 -4.27 10.47
N ALA A 608 2.00 -5.34 11.18
CA ALA A 608 2.50 -6.69 10.91
C ALA A 608 1.33 -7.64 10.63
N PHE A 609 1.33 -8.28 9.45
CA PHE A 609 0.30 -9.20 8.99
C PHE A 609 0.84 -10.63 9.08
N VAL A 610 0.15 -11.48 9.85
CA VAL A 610 0.62 -12.81 10.26
C VAL A 610 -0.11 -13.91 9.51
N TYR A 611 0.61 -14.63 8.65
CA TYR A 611 0.05 -15.68 7.81
C TYR A 611 0.41 -17.07 8.32
N TYR A 612 -0.59 -17.96 8.27
CA TYR A 612 -0.48 -19.35 8.68
C TYR A 612 -0.99 -20.24 7.57
N LEU A 613 -0.20 -21.24 7.18
CA LEU A 613 -0.58 -22.21 6.15
C LEU A 613 -1.64 -23.17 6.71
N GLU A 614 -2.92 -22.82 6.58
CA GLU A 614 -4.06 -23.61 7.03
C GLU A 614 -4.20 -24.84 6.11
N PRO A 615 -4.35 -26.08 6.62
CA PRO A 615 -4.44 -27.29 5.80
C PRO A 615 -5.77 -27.45 5.06
N ASP A 616 -6.83 -26.82 5.56
CA ASP A 616 -8.18 -26.96 5.04
C ASP A 616 -8.29 -26.38 3.63
N PHE A 617 -9.34 -26.79 2.89
CA PHE A 617 -9.63 -26.29 1.54
C PHE A 617 -8.42 -26.42 0.58
N GLY A 618 -7.65 -27.50 0.69
CA GLY A 618 -6.50 -27.77 -0.19
C GLY A 618 -5.21 -27.01 0.14
N GLY A 619 -5.19 -26.23 1.22
CA GLY A 619 -4.03 -25.46 1.66
C GLY A 619 -4.06 -24.00 1.21
N TYR A 620 -4.00 -23.07 2.17
CA TYR A 620 -3.92 -21.64 1.89
C TYR A 620 -3.25 -20.83 3.01
N ASP A 621 -2.71 -19.68 2.64
CA ASP A 621 -1.96 -18.79 3.53
C ASP A 621 -2.92 -17.82 4.26
N ALA A 622 -3.55 -18.32 5.31
CA ALA A 622 -4.59 -17.62 6.07
C ALA A 622 -4.02 -16.51 6.96
N LEU A 623 -4.58 -15.30 6.88
CA LEU A 623 -4.22 -14.18 7.75
C LEU A 623 -4.87 -14.36 9.14
N ILE A 624 -4.11 -14.83 10.12
CA ILE A 624 -4.61 -15.23 11.45
C ILE A 624 -4.42 -14.18 12.55
N ALA A 625 -3.59 -13.16 12.32
CA ALA A 625 -3.46 -12.01 13.20
C ALA A 625 -2.93 -10.79 12.45
N VAL A 626 -3.22 -9.61 13.00
CA VAL A 626 -2.55 -8.35 12.66
C VAL A 626 -2.20 -7.66 13.98
N GLY A 627 -1.06 -6.97 14.02
CA GLY A 627 -0.70 -6.06 15.11
C GLY A 627 -0.11 -4.76 14.56
N ALA A 628 -0.06 -3.69 15.36
CA ALA A 628 0.45 -2.40 14.94
C ALA A 628 1.15 -1.62 16.08
N ALA A 629 2.23 -0.92 15.75
CA ALA A 629 2.97 -0.05 16.67
C ALA A 629 3.71 1.06 15.92
N SER A 630 4.05 2.13 16.64
CA SER A 630 5.03 3.13 16.21
C SER A 630 6.27 3.05 17.13
N ILE A 631 7.31 3.84 16.83
CA ILE A 631 8.48 3.99 17.72
C ILE A 631 8.12 4.55 19.12
N TYR A 632 6.92 5.12 19.28
CA TYR A 632 6.38 5.61 20.56
C TYR A 632 5.59 4.55 21.34
N GLY A 633 5.44 3.34 20.80
CA GLY A 633 4.76 2.21 21.44
C GLY A 633 3.64 1.58 20.60
N PRO A 634 2.96 0.55 21.14
CA PRO A 634 1.85 -0.13 20.47
C PRO A 634 0.66 0.81 20.30
N LEU A 635 -0.04 0.70 19.17
CA LEU A 635 -1.30 1.42 18.99
C LEU A 635 -2.39 0.78 19.85
N ARG A 636 -2.99 1.57 20.74
CA ARG A 636 -4.27 1.24 21.38
C ARG A 636 -5.41 1.79 20.53
N ARG A 637 -6.52 1.07 20.51
CA ARG A 637 -7.80 1.54 19.94
C ARG A 637 -8.60 2.34 20.97
#